data_AF-A0AAE0GC27-F1
#
_entry.id   AF-A0AAE0GC27-F1
#
_cell.length_a   1.000
_cell.length_b   1.000
_cell.length_c   1.000
_cell.angle_alpha   90.00
_cell.angle_beta   90.00
_cell.angle_gamma   90.00
#
_symmetry.space_group_name_H-M   'P 1'
#
loop_
_entity.id
_entity.type
_entity.pdbx_description
1 polymer ?
#
loop_
_entity_poly.entity_id
_entity_poly.type
_entity_poly.pdbx_seq_one_letter_code
_entity_poly.pdbx_strand_id
1 'polypeptide(L)'
;MYSFSECLLLVASLLLHNANIAAGRIALSDTETSIKVEKCGKPEFQSIQDIPLDGNIPLSPRGPYKTSGGPIQGKLNVHVVPHTHDDVGWLKTVDQYFYGRNSSIQNAAVQFIIDTVVLALEENPDRKFIYVEIAFFKRWWDEQSPAKQASVKRLVVNGQLEFINGGWCMSDEAAPFYVDMVDQQTLGHLFLKEHFGEKAAPRAGWQIDPFGHSNFMATAYALMGMDSWFFGRIDYQDRAKRENQTTLEMVMHPSASLGSSVDIFTGVTRGYGFPSGFCWEHNQDDPICDDPRMEEINVKSRVDDFVSAALEQAEHYANKDGNIMFTMGEDFCYENAFPWFVNMDKLIHYVNLDGRVNAFYSTPSMYTDAKHAANVTWTTKTDDWFPYCDGSATYDPSTARIDTNDGHAQWTGYFTSRAALKRNVRAASSLLQSCRQLGLLQHAHASKDAWCPPPFEAAVAGSSLWEGLGLAQHHDAVSGTSKQHVADDYAVHLQRGSDACQASMAGALEQLSGAGQLVYCPKLNESICEATTLWTEGNISVVVYNPLGQERVEFLRIPIGASGGVSVIDATTFQCVEAQIVAESTGGRTLAVEAALPATGYSVYTLVAGAGPQCRAADTSERRLVSPSGSNSIQNAMLRVVVDPATNQLAALENKKIGKTVRMTQWWGYYIASDGHHQEARERLGQASGAYIFRPACAEGDVEPCLPTSVAESGSGNSSRPNTTILE
;
A
#
# COMPACT_ATOMS: atom_id res chain seq x y z
N MET A 1 21.21 -2.96 23.80
CA MET A 1 21.17 -4.42 23.58
C MET A 1 19.99 -4.96 24.38
N TYR A 2 18.84 -5.09 23.75
CA TYR A 2 17.67 -5.71 24.38
C TYR A 2 17.87 -7.22 24.44
N SER A 3 17.45 -7.85 25.53
CA SER A 3 17.72 -9.27 25.78
C SER A 3 16.75 -10.15 25.00
N PHE A 4 17.17 -11.35 24.63
CA PHE A 4 16.33 -12.36 23.95
C PHE A 4 15.04 -12.71 24.72
N SER A 5 14.96 -12.33 26.01
CA SER A 5 13.75 -12.44 26.84
C SER A 5 12.65 -11.44 26.47
N GLU A 6 13.00 -10.26 25.96
CA GLU A 6 12.03 -9.20 25.62
C GLU A 6 11.39 -9.44 24.25
N CYS A 7 12.11 -10.05 23.29
CA CYS A 7 11.51 -10.51 22.02
C CYS A 7 10.51 -11.66 22.21
N LEU A 8 10.72 -12.54 23.19
CA LEU A 8 9.80 -13.64 23.49
C LEU A 8 8.52 -13.16 24.19
N LEU A 9 8.59 -12.10 24.98
CA LEU A 9 7.42 -11.43 25.56
C LEU A 9 6.62 -10.68 24.47
N LEU A 10 7.27 -10.04 23.49
CA LEU A 10 6.57 -9.41 22.38
C LEU A 10 5.83 -10.42 21.49
N VAL A 11 6.45 -11.58 21.19
CA VAL A 11 5.82 -12.65 20.40
C VAL A 11 4.69 -13.33 21.18
N ALA A 12 4.83 -13.50 22.50
CA ALA A 12 3.76 -14.02 23.35
C ALA A 12 2.58 -13.03 23.48
N SER A 13 2.84 -11.72 23.57
CA SER A 13 1.80 -10.69 23.59
C SER A 13 1.07 -10.56 22.24
N LEU A 14 1.78 -10.73 21.11
CA LEU A 14 1.18 -10.77 19.77
C LEU A 14 0.32 -12.03 19.53
N LEU A 15 0.70 -13.17 20.13
CA LEU A 15 -0.09 -14.40 20.05
C LEU A 15 -1.31 -14.38 20.98
N LEU A 16 -1.22 -13.73 22.15
CA LEU A 16 -2.36 -13.53 23.06
C LEU A 16 -3.36 -12.47 22.58
N HIS A 17 -2.94 -11.49 21.78
CA HIS A 17 -3.86 -10.56 21.11
C HIS A 17 -4.62 -11.23 19.95
N ASN A 18 -3.94 -12.06 19.15
CA ASN A 18 -4.56 -12.76 18.02
C ASN A 18 -5.53 -13.90 18.43
N ALA A 19 -5.34 -14.52 19.60
CA ALA A 19 -6.26 -15.55 20.09
C ALA A 19 -7.64 -14.99 20.52
N ASN A 20 -7.72 -13.71 20.93
CA ASN A 20 -8.99 -13.08 21.30
C ASN A 20 -9.78 -12.54 20.08
N ILE A 21 -9.12 -12.33 18.94
CA ILE A 21 -9.76 -11.90 17.69
C ILE A 21 -10.47 -13.07 16.99
N ALA A 22 -10.00 -14.30 17.19
CA ALA A 22 -10.56 -15.50 16.53
C ALA A 22 -11.81 -16.10 17.21
N ALA A 23 -12.20 -15.63 18.40
CA ALA A 23 -13.25 -16.28 19.22
C ALA A 23 -14.57 -15.49 19.36
N GLY A 24 -14.72 -14.33 18.72
CA GLY A 24 -16.03 -13.64 18.63
C GLY A 24 -16.75 -13.37 19.97
N ARG A 25 -16.02 -13.27 21.08
CA ARG A 25 -16.60 -12.99 22.42
C ARG A 25 -15.72 -12.01 23.18
N ILE A 26 -15.96 -10.72 22.97
CA ILE A 26 -15.65 -9.72 23.98
C ILE A 26 -16.97 -9.38 24.67
N ALA A 27 -17.18 -9.98 25.84
CA ALA A 27 -18.08 -9.41 26.83
C ALA A 27 -17.36 -8.19 27.44
N LEU A 28 -17.72 -6.98 26.99
CA LEU A 28 -17.36 -5.77 27.72
C LEU A 28 -18.24 -5.72 28.96
N SER A 29 -17.62 -5.82 30.14
CA SER A 29 -18.32 -5.76 31.42
C SER A 29 -18.88 -4.35 31.66
N ASP A 30 -20.18 -4.30 31.90
CA ASP A 30 -20.96 -3.12 32.29
C ASP A 30 -20.44 -2.45 33.57
N THR A 31 -20.45 -1.12 33.58
CA THR A 31 -21.03 -0.37 34.71
C THR A 31 -21.89 0.77 34.14
N GLU A 32 -23.19 0.66 34.42
CA GLU A 32 -24.25 1.57 33.97
C GLU A 32 -24.15 2.97 34.58
N THR A 33 -24.62 3.97 33.84
CA THR A 33 -25.57 4.95 34.39
C THR A 33 -26.55 5.35 33.30
N SER A 34 -27.82 5.04 33.52
CA SER A 34 -28.93 5.36 32.61
C SER A 34 -29.33 6.82 32.74
N ILE A 35 -29.50 7.51 31.61
CA ILE A 35 -30.21 8.79 31.53
C ILE A 35 -31.31 8.63 30.48
N LYS A 36 -32.56 8.86 30.89
CA LYS A 36 -33.73 8.91 30.02
C LYS A 36 -33.56 10.03 29.00
N VAL A 37 -33.63 9.71 27.71
CA VAL A 37 -33.82 10.70 26.65
C VAL A 37 -35.33 10.86 26.42
N GLU A 38 -35.87 12.01 26.83
CA GLU A 38 -37.18 12.47 26.38
C GLU A 38 -37.13 12.75 24.88
N LYS A 39 -38.20 12.37 24.16
CA LYS A 39 -38.40 12.73 22.76
C LYS A 39 -38.43 14.27 22.63
N CYS A 40 -37.35 14.87 22.13
CA CYS A 40 -37.41 16.23 21.59
C CYS A 40 -38.08 16.20 20.22
N GLY A 41 -39.11 17.03 20.07
CA GLY A 41 -39.88 17.17 18.84
C GLY A 41 -39.04 17.67 17.66
N LYS A 42 -39.47 17.28 16.46
CA LYS A 42 -39.01 17.86 15.19
C LYS A 42 -39.18 19.39 15.25
N PRO A 43 -38.16 20.20 14.91
CA PRO A 43 -38.39 21.61 14.64
C PRO A 43 -39.21 21.72 13.35
N GLU A 44 -40.40 22.31 13.43
CA GLU A 44 -41.10 22.86 12.26
C GLU A 44 -40.29 24.07 11.78
N PHE A 45 -39.64 23.94 10.63
CA PHE A 45 -39.00 25.07 9.97
C PHE A 45 -40.02 25.85 9.14
N GLN A 46 -40.02 27.17 9.31
CA GLN A 46 -40.79 28.10 8.50
C GLN A 46 -40.38 27.95 7.02
N SER A 47 -41.35 27.58 6.17
CA SER A 47 -41.22 27.73 4.73
C SER A 47 -41.18 29.22 4.39
N ILE A 48 -40.07 29.76 3.87
CA ILE A 48 -40.06 31.12 3.35
C ILE A 48 -39.26 31.24 2.04
N GLN A 49 -40.03 31.67 1.03
CA GLN A 49 -39.78 32.56 -0.11
C GLN A 49 -38.72 32.20 -1.17
N ASP A 50 -39.17 32.39 -2.41
CA ASP A 50 -38.44 32.28 -3.66
C ASP A 50 -37.06 32.95 -3.57
N ILE A 51 -36.00 32.16 -3.76
CA ILE A 51 -34.66 32.68 -4.02
C ILE A 51 -34.82 33.66 -5.20
N PRO A 52 -34.56 34.97 -5.03
CA PRO A 52 -34.79 35.93 -6.09
C PRO A 52 -33.86 35.62 -7.26
N LEU A 53 -34.43 35.01 -8.30
CA LEU A 53 -33.82 34.93 -9.63
C LEU A 53 -33.94 36.34 -10.25
N ASP A 54 -33.18 37.29 -9.73
CA ASP A 54 -33.21 38.67 -10.22
C ASP A 54 -32.92 38.68 -11.74
N GLY A 55 -33.84 39.26 -12.52
CA GLY A 55 -33.79 39.33 -13.99
C GLY A 55 -32.65 40.18 -14.58
N ASN A 56 -31.60 40.46 -13.81
CA ASN A 56 -30.43 41.25 -14.19
C ASN A 56 -29.09 40.48 -14.05
N ILE A 57 -29.12 39.15 -13.88
CA ILE A 57 -27.91 38.33 -14.00
C ILE A 57 -27.47 38.33 -15.47
N PRO A 58 -26.22 38.72 -15.81
CA PRO A 58 -25.73 38.64 -17.18
C PRO A 58 -25.90 37.22 -17.71
N LEU A 59 -26.64 37.07 -18.82
CA LEU A 59 -26.99 35.81 -19.49
C LEU A 59 -25.76 35.17 -20.18
N SER A 60 -24.75 34.83 -19.40
CA SER A 60 -23.76 33.83 -19.75
C SER A 60 -24.13 32.54 -19.00
N PRO A 61 -24.04 31.35 -19.62
CA PRO A 61 -24.05 30.07 -18.88
C PRO A 61 -22.96 30.02 -17.78
N ARG A 62 -22.00 30.94 -17.86
CA ARG A 62 -20.92 31.24 -16.90
C ARG A 62 -21.11 32.64 -16.28
N GLY A 63 -22.35 33.06 -15.99
CA GLY A 63 -22.65 34.34 -15.33
C GLY A 63 -21.82 34.53 -14.05
N PRO A 64 -21.69 35.74 -13.47
CA PRO A 64 -20.77 35.97 -12.36
C PRO A 64 -21.28 35.32 -11.07
N TYR A 65 -21.17 33.99 -10.97
CA TYR A 65 -21.41 33.21 -9.77
C TYR A 65 -20.36 33.59 -8.73
N LYS A 66 -20.82 34.00 -7.55
CA LYS A 66 -19.94 34.31 -6.42
C LYS A 66 -19.40 33.01 -5.84
N THR A 67 -18.17 32.67 -6.23
CA THR A 67 -17.49 31.42 -5.84
C THR A 67 -16.36 31.65 -4.85
N SER A 68 -15.81 32.88 -4.79
CA SER A 68 -14.92 33.32 -3.72
C SER A 68 -15.59 33.20 -2.35
N GLY A 69 -14.84 32.69 -1.36
CA GLY A 69 -15.35 32.51 -0.01
C GLY A 69 -14.36 31.78 0.88
N GLY A 70 -14.77 31.58 2.13
CA GLY A 70 -14.04 30.84 3.14
C GLY A 70 -14.93 30.59 4.36
N PRO A 71 -14.38 30.02 5.44
CA PRO A 71 -15.16 29.74 6.64
C PRO A 71 -15.82 31.00 7.22
N ILE A 72 -17.09 30.90 7.60
CA ILE A 72 -17.87 31.92 8.30
C ILE A 72 -18.13 31.44 9.73
N GLN A 73 -17.76 32.28 10.71
CA GLN A 73 -17.99 31.98 12.12
C GLN A 73 -19.49 31.88 12.42
N GLY A 74 -19.89 30.83 13.17
CA GLY A 74 -21.27 30.62 13.60
C GLY A 74 -22.20 30.05 12.52
N LYS A 75 -21.64 29.53 11.42
CA LYS A 75 -22.35 28.74 10.41
C LYS A 75 -21.65 27.41 10.22
N LEU A 76 -22.42 26.40 9.81
CA LEU A 76 -21.86 25.18 9.24
C LEU A 76 -21.14 25.51 7.91
N ASN A 77 -19.86 25.21 7.84
CA ASN A 77 -18.98 25.45 6.71
C ASN A 77 -18.71 24.13 5.96
N VAL A 78 -19.10 24.08 4.70
CA VAL A 78 -18.90 22.95 3.80
C VAL A 78 -17.70 23.23 2.92
N HIS A 79 -16.60 22.54 3.20
CA HIS A 79 -15.40 22.53 2.39
C HIS A 79 -15.64 21.62 1.18
N VAL A 80 -15.90 22.21 0.02
CA VAL A 80 -16.11 21.49 -1.24
C VAL A 80 -14.73 21.17 -1.82
N VAL A 81 -14.32 19.89 -1.82
CA VAL A 81 -12.97 19.45 -2.22
C VAL A 81 -13.04 18.61 -3.50
N PRO A 82 -12.80 19.21 -4.68
CA PRO A 82 -12.75 18.49 -5.95
C PRO A 82 -11.52 17.59 -6.05
N HIS A 83 -11.72 16.32 -6.42
CA HIS A 83 -10.64 15.36 -6.63
C HIS A 83 -11.00 14.31 -7.68
N THR A 84 -10.00 13.56 -8.12
CA THR A 84 -10.15 12.30 -8.85
C THR A 84 -9.39 11.22 -8.10
N HIS A 85 -9.86 9.98 -8.17
CA HIS A 85 -9.09 8.82 -7.74
C HIS A 85 -8.56 8.08 -8.98
N ASP A 86 -7.26 8.23 -9.26
CA ASP A 86 -6.64 7.70 -10.48
C ASP A 86 -5.78 6.46 -10.13
N ASP A 87 -6.35 5.26 -10.22
CA ASP A 87 -5.58 4.03 -9.95
C ASP A 87 -4.38 3.89 -10.87
N VAL A 88 -3.20 3.68 -10.29
CA VAL A 88 -1.95 3.48 -11.03
C VAL A 88 -1.85 2.02 -11.51
N GLY A 89 -2.91 1.59 -12.19
CA GLY A 89 -3.19 0.23 -12.62
C GLY A 89 -4.12 -0.52 -11.67
N TRP A 90 -5.18 -1.13 -12.20
CA TRP A 90 -6.15 -1.95 -11.45
C TRP A 90 -6.92 -2.87 -12.39
N LEU A 91 -7.92 -2.31 -13.10
CA LEU A 91 -8.63 -3.03 -14.16
C LEU A 91 -7.91 -2.89 -15.50
N LYS A 92 -7.26 -1.75 -15.74
CA LYS A 92 -6.39 -1.47 -16.89
C LYS A 92 -4.95 -1.24 -16.41
N THR A 93 -3.99 -1.30 -17.32
CA THR A 93 -2.60 -0.94 -17.00
C THR A 93 -2.44 0.56 -16.79
N VAL A 94 -1.33 1.00 -16.17
CA VAL A 94 -1.05 2.43 -15.96
C VAL A 94 -1.14 3.21 -17.28
N ASP A 95 -0.50 2.76 -18.34
CA ASP A 95 -0.52 3.49 -19.62
C ASP A 95 -1.89 3.42 -20.32
N GLN A 96 -2.67 2.35 -20.09
CA GLN A 96 -4.03 2.27 -20.63
C GLN A 96 -4.98 3.25 -19.94
N TYR A 97 -4.87 3.43 -18.62
CA TYR A 97 -5.59 4.49 -17.90
C TYR A 97 -5.12 5.88 -18.33
N PHE A 98 -3.81 6.09 -18.51
CA PHE A 98 -3.28 7.37 -18.94
C PHE A 98 -3.86 7.83 -20.28
N TYR A 99 -3.76 7.00 -21.31
CA TYR A 99 -4.20 7.33 -22.67
C TYR A 99 -5.68 7.06 -22.96
N GLY A 100 -6.45 6.50 -22.02
CA GLY A 100 -7.84 6.12 -22.27
C GLY A 100 -8.03 4.92 -23.21
N ARG A 101 -7.07 3.99 -23.26
CA ARG A 101 -7.19 2.77 -24.09
C ARG A 101 -8.06 1.72 -23.38
N ASN A 102 -8.59 0.79 -24.17
CA ASN A 102 -9.40 -0.34 -23.70
C ASN A 102 -10.62 0.08 -22.85
N SER A 103 -11.36 1.12 -23.26
CA SER A 103 -12.53 1.63 -22.55
C SER A 103 -13.66 0.61 -22.37
N SER A 104 -13.64 -0.52 -23.08
CA SER A 104 -14.55 -1.65 -22.83
C SER A 104 -14.30 -2.36 -21.49
N ILE A 105 -13.15 -2.15 -20.86
CA ILE A 105 -12.86 -2.65 -19.51
C ILE A 105 -13.39 -1.67 -18.46
N GLN A 106 -13.03 -0.39 -18.60
CA GLN A 106 -13.50 0.74 -17.81
C GLN A 106 -13.24 2.03 -18.60
N ASN A 107 -14.25 2.90 -18.68
CA ASN A 107 -14.09 4.22 -19.31
C ASN A 107 -13.34 5.14 -18.35
N ALA A 108 -12.14 5.55 -18.73
CA ALA A 108 -11.25 6.38 -17.91
C ALA A 108 -10.03 6.79 -18.73
N ALA A 109 -9.73 8.09 -18.80
CA ALA A 109 -8.57 8.65 -19.50
C ALA A 109 -7.90 9.79 -18.69
N VAL A 110 -6.86 9.46 -17.92
CA VAL A 110 -6.21 10.41 -16.98
C VAL A 110 -5.60 11.62 -17.68
N GLN A 111 -5.10 11.48 -18.90
CA GLN A 111 -4.61 12.61 -19.69
C GLN A 111 -5.69 13.70 -19.86
N PHE A 112 -6.93 13.31 -20.17
CA PHE A 112 -8.04 14.25 -20.34
C PHE A 112 -8.55 14.83 -19.01
N ILE A 113 -8.45 14.05 -17.92
CA ILE A 113 -8.72 14.56 -16.58
C ILE A 113 -7.82 15.76 -16.28
N ILE A 114 -6.49 15.56 -16.37
CA ILE A 114 -5.53 16.62 -16.04
C ILE A 114 -5.66 17.81 -17.01
N ASP A 115 -5.83 17.55 -18.32
CA ASP A 115 -6.02 18.60 -19.33
C ASP A 115 -7.22 19.49 -19.01
N THR A 116 -8.39 18.90 -18.76
CA THR A 116 -9.62 19.66 -18.56
C THR A 116 -9.68 20.31 -17.18
N VAL A 117 -9.13 19.69 -16.13
CA VAL A 117 -8.97 20.31 -14.81
C VAL A 117 -8.11 21.56 -14.92
N VAL A 118 -6.93 21.49 -15.55
CA VAL A 118 -6.05 22.66 -15.71
C VAL A 118 -6.77 23.80 -16.43
N LEU A 119 -7.51 23.50 -17.51
CA LEU A 119 -8.30 24.52 -18.22
C LEU A 119 -9.41 25.10 -17.33
N ALA A 120 -10.14 24.27 -16.58
CA ALA A 120 -11.20 24.74 -15.72
C ALA A 120 -10.68 25.61 -14.56
N LEU A 121 -9.52 25.29 -14.00
CA LEU A 121 -8.85 26.12 -12.99
C LEU A 121 -8.37 27.46 -13.58
N GLU A 122 -7.89 27.48 -14.81
CA GLU A 122 -7.48 28.72 -15.51
C GLU A 122 -8.66 29.71 -15.70
N GLU A 123 -9.90 29.21 -15.78
CA GLU A 123 -11.10 30.04 -16.00
C GLU A 123 -11.61 30.78 -14.77
N ASN A 124 -11.35 30.29 -13.56
CA ASN A 124 -11.85 30.89 -12.32
C ASN A 124 -10.81 30.73 -11.18
N PRO A 125 -10.27 31.84 -10.64
CA PRO A 125 -9.24 31.81 -9.59
C PRO A 125 -9.72 31.22 -8.25
N ASP A 126 -11.03 31.14 -8.04
CA ASP A 126 -11.62 30.58 -6.81
C ASP A 126 -11.70 29.05 -6.83
N ARG A 127 -11.67 28.43 -8.02
CA ARG A 127 -11.72 26.97 -8.17
C ARG A 127 -10.48 26.31 -7.59
N LYS A 128 -10.69 25.15 -6.96
CA LYS A 128 -9.62 24.33 -6.39
C LYS A 128 -9.73 22.89 -6.88
N PHE A 129 -8.61 22.19 -6.91
CA PHE A 129 -8.53 20.77 -7.19
C PHE A 129 -7.35 20.16 -6.43
N ILE A 130 -7.53 18.97 -5.87
CA ILE A 130 -6.44 18.18 -5.28
C ILE A 130 -6.00 17.06 -6.22
N TYR A 131 -4.70 16.80 -6.31
CA TYR A 131 -4.14 15.71 -7.11
C TYR A 131 -3.15 14.87 -6.29
N VAL A 132 -3.18 13.55 -6.49
CA VAL A 132 -2.49 12.58 -5.61
C VAL A 132 -1.35 11.84 -6.34
N GLU A 133 -1.64 11.12 -7.43
CA GLU A 133 -0.72 10.14 -8.02
C GLU A 133 0.32 10.75 -8.98
N ILE A 134 1.52 11.04 -8.46
CA ILE A 134 2.57 11.71 -9.25
C ILE A 134 3.05 10.86 -10.44
N ALA A 135 2.87 9.53 -10.43
CA ALA A 135 3.12 8.69 -11.60
C ALA A 135 2.37 9.18 -12.85
N PHE A 136 1.09 9.53 -12.72
CA PHE A 136 0.30 10.07 -13.84
C PHE A 136 0.63 11.52 -14.13
N PHE A 137 0.75 12.34 -13.09
CA PHE A 137 1.05 13.75 -13.27
C PHE A 137 2.39 13.97 -13.99
N LYS A 138 3.42 13.18 -13.64
CA LYS A 138 4.73 13.22 -14.32
C LYS A 138 4.60 12.85 -15.80
N ARG A 139 3.89 11.77 -16.13
CA ARG A 139 3.64 11.35 -17.53
C ARG A 139 3.00 12.48 -18.32
N TRP A 140 1.97 13.10 -17.75
CA TRP A 140 1.31 14.26 -18.36
C TRP A 140 2.27 15.44 -18.50
N TRP A 141 3.01 15.79 -17.44
CA TRP A 141 3.91 16.94 -17.37
C TRP A 141 5.00 16.95 -18.45
N ASP A 142 5.57 15.78 -18.74
CA ASP A 142 6.62 15.61 -19.75
C ASP A 142 6.15 15.91 -21.18
N GLU A 143 4.85 15.77 -21.43
CA GLU A 143 4.24 16.03 -22.74
C GLU A 143 3.88 17.52 -22.93
N GLN A 144 3.97 18.33 -21.87
CA GLN A 144 3.47 19.70 -21.89
C GLN A 144 4.46 20.71 -22.46
N SER A 145 3.91 21.67 -23.20
CA SER A 145 4.69 22.84 -23.65
C SER A 145 5.18 23.68 -22.45
N PRO A 146 6.30 24.42 -22.58
CA PRO A 146 6.78 25.31 -21.53
C PRO A 146 5.73 26.36 -21.08
N ALA A 147 4.85 26.79 -21.98
CA ALA A 147 3.76 27.72 -21.65
C ALA A 147 2.70 27.06 -20.75
N LYS A 148 2.31 25.81 -21.04
CA LYS A 148 1.37 25.06 -20.21
C LYS A 148 1.99 24.73 -18.85
N GLN A 149 3.25 24.28 -18.83
CA GLN A 149 4.02 24.08 -17.59
C GLN A 149 4.07 25.35 -16.73
N ALA A 150 4.34 26.51 -17.31
CA ALA A 150 4.33 27.79 -16.59
C ALA A 150 2.93 28.16 -16.05
N SER A 151 1.87 27.83 -16.79
CA SER A 151 0.49 28.05 -16.34
C SER A 151 0.15 27.20 -15.12
N VAL A 152 0.50 25.90 -15.14
CA VAL A 152 0.29 25.00 -14.01
C VAL A 152 1.09 25.41 -12.79
N LYS A 153 2.36 25.83 -12.97
CA LYS A 153 3.15 26.39 -11.86
C LYS A 153 2.44 27.57 -11.19
N ARG A 154 1.77 28.43 -11.97
CA ARG A 154 0.95 29.53 -11.42
C ARG A 154 -0.26 29.00 -10.64
N LEU A 155 -0.97 28.00 -11.14
CA LEU A 155 -2.10 27.39 -10.43
C LEU A 155 -1.69 26.81 -9.08
N VAL A 156 -0.53 26.14 -9.03
CA VAL A 156 0.04 25.60 -7.78
C VAL A 156 0.45 26.72 -6.82
N VAL A 157 1.17 27.74 -7.32
CA VAL A 157 1.59 28.90 -6.50
C VAL A 157 0.40 29.67 -5.92
N ASN A 158 -0.72 29.72 -6.65
CA ASN A 158 -1.97 30.35 -6.25
C ASN A 158 -2.84 29.47 -5.31
N GLY A 159 -2.49 28.19 -5.11
CA GLY A 159 -3.28 27.25 -4.31
C GLY A 159 -4.62 26.85 -4.95
N GLN A 160 -4.70 26.89 -6.29
CA GLN A 160 -5.82 26.35 -7.05
C GLN A 160 -5.62 24.85 -7.34
N LEU A 161 -4.39 24.45 -7.64
CA LEU A 161 -4.01 23.05 -7.72
C LEU A 161 -3.13 22.71 -6.52
N GLU A 162 -3.57 21.79 -5.66
CA GLU A 162 -2.81 21.33 -4.50
C GLU A 162 -2.45 19.86 -4.67
N PHE A 163 -1.16 19.55 -4.53
CA PHE A 163 -0.72 18.17 -4.42
C PHE A 163 -0.86 17.71 -2.98
N ILE A 164 -1.63 16.64 -2.76
CA ILE A 164 -1.79 15.99 -1.46
C ILE A 164 -1.30 14.55 -1.58
N ASN A 165 -0.87 13.94 -0.48
CA ASN A 165 -0.06 12.71 -0.49
C ASN A 165 1.25 12.93 -1.27
N GLY A 166 1.19 13.08 -2.60
CA GLY A 166 2.28 13.50 -3.48
C GLY A 166 3.32 12.43 -3.75
N GLY A 167 3.07 11.20 -3.34
CA GLY A 167 3.90 10.06 -3.73
C GLY A 167 3.68 9.65 -5.19
N TRP A 168 4.51 8.71 -5.64
CA TRP A 168 4.36 8.14 -6.97
C TRP A 168 2.97 7.47 -7.16
N CYS A 169 2.43 6.88 -6.10
CA CYS A 169 1.07 6.34 -6.04
C CYS A 169 0.43 6.54 -4.66
N MET A 170 -0.86 6.27 -4.55
CA MET A 170 -1.51 5.94 -3.29
C MET A 170 -1.20 4.49 -2.93
N SER A 171 -0.19 4.27 -2.07
CA SER A 171 0.32 2.93 -1.76
C SER A 171 -0.65 2.09 -0.92
N ASP A 172 -0.60 0.76 -1.06
CA ASP A 172 -1.13 -0.14 -0.02
C ASP A 172 -0.47 0.17 1.34
N GLU A 173 -1.10 -0.28 2.43
CA GLU A 173 -0.60 -0.12 3.79
C GLU A 173 -0.34 -1.44 4.52
N ALA A 174 -0.79 -2.58 3.97
CA ALA A 174 -0.57 -3.89 4.59
C ALA A 174 0.64 -4.62 4.01
N ALA A 175 0.68 -4.80 2.68
CA ALA A 175 1.70 -5.61 2.05
C ALA A 175 3.07 -4.92 1.92
N PRO A 176 3.20 -3.60 1.62
CA PRO A 176 4.47 -2.91 1.43
C PRO A 176 5.47 -3.05 2.57
N PHE A 177 6.76 -2.96 2.23
CA PHE A 177 7.80 -2.77 3.24
C PHE A 177 7.99 -1.26 3.43
N TYR A 178 8.24 -0.84 4.67
CA TYR A 178 8.29 0.58 5.02
C TYR A 178 9.28 1.40 4.18
N VAL A 179 10.41 0.78 3.77
CA VAL A 179 11.38 1.43 2.87
C VAL A 179 10.75 1.76 1.52
N ASP A 180 9.96 0.86 0.96
CA ASP A 180 9.31 1.06 -0.35
C ASP A 180 8.22 2.14 -0.26
N MET A 181 7.52 2.21 0.88
CA MET A 181 6.55 3.28 1.17
C MET A 181 7.23 4.65 1.23
N VAL A 182 8.40 4.74 1.89
CA VAL A 182 9.20 5.98 1.92
C VAL A 182 9.78 6.31 0.55
N ASP A 183 10.27 5.30 -0.17
CA ASP A 183 10.90 5.47 -1.49
C ASP A 183 9.90 6.00 -2.52
N GLN A 184 8.68 5.47 -2.57
CA GLN A 184 7.68 5.94 -3.54
C GLN A 184 7.20 7.37 -3.22
N GLN A 185 7.09 7.72 -1.93
CA GLN A 185 6.80 9.09 -1.50
C GLN A 185 7.92 10.05 -1.90
N THR A 186 9.16 9.64 -1.62
CA THR A 186 10.36 10.42 -1.95
C THR A 186 10.45 10.68 -3.45
N LEU A 187 10.15 9.69 -4.29
CA LEU A 187 10.16 9.85 -5.74
C LEU A 187 9.21 10.95 -6.21
N GLY A 188 7.96 10.93 -5.74
CA GLY A 188 6.96 11.94 -6.08
C GLY A 188 7.30 13.33 -5.50
N HIS A 189 7.72 13.40 -4.23
CA HIS A 189 8.07 14.67 -3.57
C HIS A 189 9.29 15.34 -4.21
N LEU A 190 10.28 14.58 -4.68
CA LEU A 190 11.43 15.15 -5.39
C LEU A 190 11.01 15.77 -6.72
N PHE A 191 10.15 15.10 -7.49
CA PHE A 191 9.55 15.67 -8.70
C PHE A 191 8.79 16.97 -8.40
N LEU A 192 7.96 16.98 -7.35
CA LEU A 192 7.21 18.17 -6.94
C LEU A 192 8.14 19.33 -6.54
N LYS A 193 9.15 19.04 -5.73
CA LYS A 193 10.14 20.02 -5.29
C LYS A 193 10.92 20.61 -6.46
N GLU A 194 11.35 19.78 -7.41
CA GLU A 194 12.11 20.20 -8.57
C GLU A 194 11.32 21.16 -9.47
N HIS A 195 10.06 20.84 -9.75
CA HIS A 195 9.28 21.59 -10.75
C HIS A 195 8.47 22.75 -10.17
N PHE A 196 8.03 22.64 -8.91
CA PHE A 196 7.11 23.60 -8.28
C PHE A 196 7.66 24.26 -7.00
N GLY A 197 8.77 23.75 -6.45
CA GLY A 197 9.41 24.28 -5.25
C GLY A 197 8.64 23.96 -3.95
N GLU A 198 9.04 24.61 -2.85
CA GLU A 198 8.55 24.30 -1.50
C GLU A 198 7.02 24.50 -1.32
N LYS A 199 6.37 25.31 -2.17
CA LYS A 199 4.91 25.51 -2.12
C LYS A 199 4.11 24.27 -2.54
N ALA A 200 4.74 23.32 -3.24
CA ALA A 200 4.10 22.07 -3.65
C ALA A 200 4.35 20.92 -2.66
N ALA A 201 5.05 21.16 -1.54
CA ALA A 201 5.22 20.17 -0.50
C ALA A 201 3.84 19.77 0.06
N PRO A 202 3.43 18.49 -0.01
CA PRO A 202 2.13 18.08 0.48
C PRO A 202 2.00 18.28 1.99
N ARG A 203 0.87 18.81 2.44
CA ARG A 203 0.55 19.03 3.86
C ARG A 203 -0.44 18.02 4.44
N ALA A 204 -1.06 17.21 3.60
CA ALA A 204 -2.06 16.23 4.00
C ALA A 204 -1.80 14.89 3.30
N GLY A 205 -1.83 13.80 4.07
CA GLY A 205 -1.92 12.44 3.56
C GLY A 205 -3.34 12.16 3.07
N TRP A 206 -3.47 11.49 1.93
CA TRP A 206 -4.75 11.13 1.32
C TRP A 206 -4.73 9.67 0.90
N GLN A 207 -5.27 8.81 1.76
CA GLN A 207 -5.27 7.35 1.63
C GLN A 207 -6.73 6.87 1.59
N ILE A 208 -7.50 7.38 0.63
CA ILE A 208 -8.94 7.10 0.56
C ILE A 208 -9.26 5.64 0.23
N ASP A 209 -8.34 4.92 -0.44
CA ASP A 209 -8.61 3.60 -1.01
C ASP A 209 -7.77 2.39 -0.53
N PRO A 210 -6.66 2.49 0.23
CA PRO A 210 -6.06 1.31 0.84
C PRO A 210 -7.01 0.55 1.78
N PHE A 211 -6.90 -0.77 1.80
CA PHE A 211 -7.89 -1.66 2.44
C PHE A 211 -7.61 -1.87 3.94
N GLY A 212 -7.69 -0.77 4.70
CA GLY A 212 -7.21 -0.67 6.08
C GLY A 212 -5.88 0.09 6.15
N HIS A 213 -5.54 0.57 7.34
CA HIS A 213 -4.50 1.60 7.48
C HIS A 213 -3.50 1.31 8.60
N SER A 214 -2.23 1.55 8.33
CA SER A 214 -1.11 1.25 9.21
C SER A 214 -0.73 2.43 10.10
N ASN A 215 -0.29 2.15 11.32
CA ASN A 215 0.32 3.17 12.18
C ASN A 215 1.65 3.71 11.58
N PHE A 216 2.34 2.91 10.75
CA PHE A 216 3.55 3.34 10.07
C PHE A 216 3.26 4.53 9.14
N MET A 217 2.18 4.51 8.34
CA MET A 217 1.88 5.62 7.44
C MET A 217 1.56 6.92 8.19
N ALA A 218 0.81 6.85 9.29
CA ALA A 218 0.64 8.01 10.17
C ALA A 218 1.98 8.57 10.67
N THR A 219 2.88 7.68 11.12
CA THR A 219 4.22 8.06 11.58
C THR A 219 5.03 8.69 10.44
N ALA A 220 5.00 8.09 9.25
CA ALA A 220 5.71 8.55 8.08
C ALA A 220 5.23 9.93 7.63
N TYR A 221 3.92 10.15 7.55
CA TYR A 221 3.35 11.45 7.20
C TYR A 221 3.72 12.55 8.19
N ALA A 222 3.67 12.27 9.49
CA ALA A 222 4.12 13.23 10.49
C ALA A 222 5.62 13.58 10.32
N LEU A 223 6.48 12.57 10.09
CA LEU A 223 7.90 12.77 9.84
C LEU A 223 8.20 13.49 8.51
N MET A 224 7.32 13.36 7.52
CA MET A 224 7.37 14.11 6.25
C MET A 224 6.90 15.57 6.41
N GLY A 225 6.43 15.96 7.61
CA GLY A 225 5.97 17.32 7.89
C GLY A 225 4.52 17.59 7.48
N MET A 226 3.71 16.55 7.28
CA MET A 226 2.28 16.69 7.01
C MET A 226 1.51 16.97 8.30
N ASP A 227 0.51 17.84 8.20
CA ASP A 227 -0.33 18.27 9.32
C ASP A 227 -1.49 17.30 9.58
N SER A 228 -1.88 16.53 8.55
CA SER A 228 -3.09 15.70 8.61
C SER A 228 -3.01 14.45 7.74
N TRP A 229 -3.87 13.48 8.04
CA TRP A 229 -4.04 12.25 7.28
C TRP A 229 -5.53 11.88 7.17
N PHE A 230 -6.01 11.69 5.94
CA PHE A 230 -7.40 11.35 5.65
C PHE A 230 -7.52 10.03 4.90
N PHE A 231 -8.53 9.23 5.26
CA PHE A 231 -8.80 7.93 4.64
C PHE A 231 -10.25 7.47 4.83
N GLY A 232 -10.69 6.55 3.96
CA GLY A 232 -12.09 6.10 3.89
C GLY A 232 -12.35 4.67 4.34
N ARG A 233 -11.37 3.77 4.38
CA ARG A 233 -11.63 2.32 4.56
C ARG A 233 -11.26 1.85 5.96
N ILE A 234 -12.25 1.86 6.86
CA ILE A 234 -12.15 1.29 8.21
C ILE A 234 -13.23 0.22 8.40
N ASP A 235 -13.04 -0.68 9.37
CA ASP A 235 -14.05 -1.69 9.72
C ASP A 235 -15.43 -1.03 9.93
N TYR A 236 -16.46 -1.63 9.35
CA TYR A 236 -17.82 -1.08 9.37
C TYR A 236 -18.39 -0.89 10.79
N GLN A 237 -18.01 -1.75 11.76
CA GLN A 237 -18.44 -1.61 13.15
C GLN A 237 -17.71 -0.45 13.81
N ASP A 238 -16.41 -0.28 13.55
CA ASP A 238 -15.66 0.90 14.03
C ASP A 238 -16.20 2.18 13.42
N ARG A 239 -16.56 2.18 12.12
CA ARG A 239 -17.24 3.31 11.46
C ARG A 239 -18.54 3.67 12.17
N ALA A 240 -19.45 2.71 12.34
CA ALA A 240 -20.73 2.95 13.00
C ALA A 240 -20.56 3.46 14.44
N LYS A 241 -19.57 2.92 15.18
CA LYS A 241 -19.23 3.39 16.51
C LYS A 241 -18.77 4.85 16.49
N ARG A 242 -17.86 5.21 15.58
CA ARG A 242 -17.31 6.56 15.47
C ARG A 242 -18.33 7.59 15.01
N GLU A 243 -19.19 7.23 14.07
CA GLU A 243 -20.30 8.06 13.61
C GLU A 243 -21.28 8.35 14.75
N ASN A 244 -21.59 7.35 15.59
CA ASN A 244 -22.45 7.52 16.76
C ASN A 244 -21.79 8.32 17.90
N GLN A 245 -20.46 8.19 18.05
CA GLN A 245 -19.69 8.84 19.11
C GLN A 245 -19.12 10.19 18.68
N THR A 246 -19.33 10.60 17.43
CA THR A 246 -18.75 11.81 16.81
C THR A 246 -17.22 11.86 16.81
N THR A 247 -16.57 10.69 16.70
CA THR A 247 -15.12 10.48 16.78
C THR A 247 -14.50 10.01 15.45
N LEU A 248 -15.05 10.47 14.32
CA LEU A 248 -14.43 10.30 12.99
C LEU A 248 -13.16 11.14 12.83
N GLU A 249 -12.96 12.13 13.69
CA GLU A 249 -11.77 12.99 13.71
C GLU A 249 -11.07 12.90 15.06
N MET A 250 -9.73 12.83 15.00
CA MET A 250 -8.90 12.47 16.13
C MET A 250 -7.45 12.90 15.93
N VAL A 251 -6.65 12.81 16.99
CA VAL A 251 -5.18 12.87 16.90
C VAL A 251 -4.65 11.44 17.01
N MET A 252 -3.94 10.98 15.98
CA MET A 252 -3.22 9.71 16.05
C MET A 252 -1.91 9.90 16.81
N HIS A 253 -1.61 8.97 17.70
CA HIS A 253 -0.33 8.79 18.41
C HIS A 253 0.34 7.53 17.87
N PRO A 254 0.91 7.56 16.66
CA PRO A 254 1.17 6.35 15.89
C PRO A 254 2.42 5.57 16.33
N SER A 255 3.29 6.17 17.15
CA SER A 255 4.53 5.55 17.60
C SER A 255 4.80 5.81 19.08
N ALA A 256 4.71 4.76 19.89
CA ALA A 256 5.08 4.81 21.30
C ALA A 256 6.56 5.21 21.52
N SER A 257 7.44 4.93 20.55
CA SER A 257 8.88 5.22 20.67
C SER A 257 9.21 6.68 20.35
N LEU A 258 8.45 7.32 19.47
CA LEU A 258 8.64 8.72 19.09
C LEU A 258 7.76 9.66 19.91
N GLY A 259 6.72 9.13 20.57
CA GLY A 259 5.82 9.91 21.42
C GLY A 259 5.09 10.99 20.62
N SER A 260 4.81 12.12 21.27
CA SER A 260 3.99 13.18 20.69
C SER A 260 4.66 13.98 19.57
N SER A 261 5.93 13.70 19.23
CA SER A 261 6.62 14.41 18.13
C SER A 261 6.14 13.96 16.75
N VAL A 262 5.35 12.90 16.67
CA VAL A 262 4.76 12.37 15.43
C VAL A 262 3.24 12.28 15.52
N ASP A 263 2.63 13.09 16.40
CA ASP A 263 1.19 13.20 16.47
C ASP A 263 0.66 13.86 15.20
N ILE A 264 -0.43 13.31 14.66
CA ILE A 264 -1.00 13.79 13.40
C ILE A 264 -2.53 13.83 13.48
N PHE A 265 -3.11 14.94 13.02
CA PHE A 265 -4.56 15.04 12.92
C PHE A 265 -5.08 14.05 11.87
N THR A 266 -6.08 13.26 12.22
CA THR A 266 -6.57 12.18 11.39
C THR A 266 -8.07 12.27 11.23
N GLY A 267 -8.53 12.18 9.98
CA GLY A 267 -9.96 12.22 9.65
C GLY A 267 -10.39 11.00 8.84
N VAL A 268 -11.35 10.26 9.37
CA VAL A 268 -12.05 9.19 8.64
C VAL A 268 -13.13 9.84 7.78
N THR A 269 -13.01 9.71 6.47
CA THR A 269 -14.01 10.21 5.52
C THR A 269 -15.23 9.27 5.48
N ARG A 270 -16.40 9.79 5.11
CA ARG A 270 -17.65 9.02 4.97
C ARG A 270 -17.78 8.43 3.56
N GLY A 271 -16.79 7.63 3.19
CA GLY A 271 -16.49 7.28 1.80
C GLY A 271 -15.56 8.32 1.16
N TYR A 272 -15.34 8.22 -0.14
CA TYR A 272 -14.54 9.19 -0.90
C TYR A 272 -15.30 9.72 -2.12
N GLY A 273 -16.58 9.39 -2.21
CA GLY A 273 -17.51 9.86 -3.23
C GLY A 273 -18.11 11.23 -2.88
N PHE A 274 -18.69 11.88 -3.88
CA PHE A 274 -19.58 13.02 -3.69
C PHE A 274 -20.85 12.60 -2.93
N PRO A 275 -21.55 13.52 -2.24
CA PRO A 275 -22.86 13.23 -1.67
C PRO A 275 -23.85 12.77 -2.74
N SER A 276 -24.76 11.84 -2.39
CA SER A 276 -25.72 11.28 -3.36
C SER A 276 -26.46 12.37 -4.15
N GLY A 277 -26.55 12.18 -5.47
CA GLY A 277 -27.21 13.10 -6.38
C GLY A 277 -26.32 14.24 -6.89
N PHE A 278 -25.00 14.23 -6.66
CA PHE A 278 -24.06 15.26 -7.13
C PHE A 278 -22.97 14.72 -8.08
N CYS A 279 -23.25 13.68 -8.85
CA CYS A 279 -22.40 13.14 -9.91
C CYS A 279 -22.63 13.86 -11.24
N TRP A 280 -21.69 14.68 -11.69
CA TRP A 280 -21.76 15.30 -13.02
C TRP A 280 -20.87 14.62 -14.06
N GLU A 281 -20.28 13.48 -13.73
CA GLU A 281 -19.58 12.65 -14.69
C GLU A 281 -20.59 12.00 -15.65
N HIS A 282 -20.30 12.03 -16.95
CA HIS A 282 -21.15 11.42 -17.98
C HIS A 282 -22.66 11.78 -17.92
N ASN A 283 -23.02 12.93 -17.34
CA ASN A 283 -24.40 13.37 -17.11
C ASN A 283 -25.24 12.38 -16.26
N GLN A 284 -24.64 11.81 -15.21
CA GLN A 284 -25.35 10.88 -14.31
C GLN A 284 -26.46 11.56 -13.49
N ASP A 285 -26.18 12.70 -12.88
CA ASP A 285 -27.17 13.50 -12.15
C ASP A 285 -27.53 14.81 -12.86
N ASP A 286 -28.71 15.33 -12.53
CA ASP A 286 -29.23 16.56 -13.12
C ASP A 286 -28.27 17.76 -12.89
N PRO A 287 -28.01 18.56 -13.93
CA PRO A 287 -27.29 19.81 -13.79
C PRO A 287 -28.15 20.83 -13.03
N ILE A 288 -27.52 21.90 -12.56
CA ILE A 288 -28.21 23.03 -11.95
C ILE A 288 -28.75 23.93 -13.07
N CYS A 289 -30.07 23.91 -13.24
CA CYS A 289 -30.84 24.67 -14.20
C CYS A 289 -31.35 25.95 -13.53
N ASP A 290 -30.73 27.08 -13.84
CA ASP A 290 -30.96 28.37 -13.18
C ASP A 290 -31.33 29.51 -14.14
N ASP A 291 -31.55 29.20 -15.41
CA ASP A 291 -32.05 30.19 -16.37
C ASP A 291 -33.55 30.42 -16.14
N PRO A 292 -33.98 31.64 -15.73
CA PRO A 292 -35.38 31.94 -15.45
C PRO A 292 -36.30 31.82 -16.66
N ARG A 293 -35.74 31.66 -17.88
CA ARG A 293 -36.49 31.46 -19.13
C ARG A 293 -36.83 29.99 -19.39
N MET A 294 -36.23 29.05 -18.66
CA MET A 294 -36.45 27.61 -18.82
C MET A 294 -37.59 27.13 -17.93
N GLU A 295 -38.32 26.10 -18.37
CA GLU A 295 -39.43 25.51 -17.61
C GLU A 295 -38.95 24.59 -16.47
N GLU A 296 -37.74 24.02 -16.60
CA GLU A 296 -37.18 23.01 -15.69
C GLU A 296 -36.15 23.61 -14.70
N ILE A 297 -36.46 24.74 -14.07
CA ILE A 297 -35.59 25.34 -13.04
C ILE A 297 -35.58 24.46 -11.80
N ASN A 298 -34.39 24.06 -11.34
CA ASN A 298 -34.23 23.14 -10.21
C ASN A 298 -33.36 23.68 -9.06
N VAL A 299 -32.97 24.97 -9.09
CA VAL A 299 -32.06 25.58 -8.08
C VAL A 299 -32.49 25.27 -6.64
N LYS A 300 -33.78 25.46 -6.32
CA LYS A 300 -34.28 25.26 -4.95
C LYS A 300 -34.09 23.82 -4.48
N SER A 301 -34.48 22.82 -5.29
CA SER A 301 -34.34 21.42 -4.89
C SER A 301 -32.87 21.03 -4.74
N ARG A 302 -32.00 21.47 -5.66
CA ARG A 302 -30.56 21.20 -5.59
C ARG A 302 -29.89 21.82 -4.36
N VAL A 303 -30.31 23.03 -3.95
CA VAL A 303 -29.86 23.65 -2.70
C VAL A 303 -30.39 22.88 -1.49
N ASP A 304 -31.66 22.48 -1.48
CA ASP A 304 -32.25 21.69 -0.40
C ASP A 304 -31.53 20.34 -0.22
N ASP A 305 -31.21 19.64 -1.31
CA ASP A 305 -30.46 18.38 -1.30
C ASP A 305 -29.06 18.58 -0.69
N PHE A 306 -28.34 19.63 -1.10
CA PHE A 306 -27.02 19.94 -0.59
C PHE A 306 -27.03 20.27 0.90
N VAL A 307 -27.97 21.12 1.33
CA VAL A 307 -28.15 21.50 2.74
C VAL A 307 -28.50 20.25 3.56
N SER A 308 -29.38 19.38 3.06
CA SER A 308 -29.75 18.15 3.74
C SER A 308 -28.55 17.22 3.92
N ALA A 309 -27.74 17.02 2.88
CA ALA A 309 -26.52 16.21 2.97
C ALA A 309 -25.51 16.81 3.95
N ALA A 310 -25.36 18.14 3.95
CA ALA A 310 -24.41 18.82 4.83
C ALA A 310 -24.80 18.68 6.30
N LEU A 311 -26.07 18.90 6.62
CA LEU A 311 -26.60 18.75 7.97
C LEU A 311 -26.51 17.31 8.45
N GLU A 312 -26.81 16.34 7.59
CA GLU A 312 -26.68 14.91 7.92
C GLU A 312 -25.24 14.53 8.23
N GLN A 313 -24.29 14.93 7.37
CA GLN A 313 -22.88 14.63 7.61
C GLN A 313 -22.37 15.30 8.89
N ALA A 314 -22.79 16.53 9.18
CA ALA A 314 -22.37 17.28 10.37
C ALA A 314 -22.77 16.61 11.69
N GLU A 315 -23.84 15.81 11.73
CA GLU A 315 -24.28 15.08 12.91
C GLU A 315 -23.24 14.08 13.44
N HIS A 316 -22.31 13.64 12.57
CA HIS A 316 -21.27 12.65 12.88
C HIS A 316 -19.92 13.24 13.32
N TYR A 317 -19.83 14.56 13.48
CA TYR A 317 -18.59 15.24 13.89
C TYR A 317 -18.78 16.00 15.21
N ALA A 318 -17.71 16.08 16.01
CA ALA A 318 -17.75 16.65 17.36
C ALA A 318 -18.17 18.13 17.39
N ASN A 319 -17.94 18.87 16.30
CA ASN A 319 -18.36 20.27 16.14
C ASN A 319 -19.38 20.40 15.00
N LYS A 320 -20.66 20.15 15.32
CA LYS A 320 -21.78 20.10 14.36
C LYS A 320 -22.03 21.43 13.64
N ASP A 321 -21.73 22.56 14.28
CA ASP A 321 -21.87 23.90 13.70
C ASP A 321 -20.53 24.43 13.13
N GLY A 322 -19.56 23.55 12.89
CA GLY A 322 -18.19 23.87 12.53
C GLY A 322 -17.89 23.73 11.04
N ASN A 323 -16.96 22.85 10.73
CA ASN A 323 -16.47 22.59 9.37
C ASN A 323 -16.69 21.12 9.03
N ILE A 324 -17.20 20.82 7.84
CA ILE A 324 -17.24 19.47 7.25
C ILE A 324 -16.59 19.49 5.87
N MET A 325 -16.17 18.32 5.39
CA MET A 325 -15.53 18.16 4.08
C MET A 325 -16.39 17.28 3.18
N PHE A 326 -16.75 17.81 2.01
CA PHE A 326 -17.33 17.04 0.92
C PHE A 326 -16.24 16.67 -0.08
N THR A 327 -16.01 15.36 -0.23
CA THR A 327 -15.14 14.78 -1.25
C THR A 327 -15.87 14.79 -2.60
N MET A 328 -15.67 15.83 -3.41
CA MET A 328 -16.35 15.98 -4.69
C MET A 328 -15.58 15.28 -5.81
N GLY A 329 -15.56 13.95 -5.77
CA GLY A 329 -14.84 13.11 -6.71
C GLY A 329 -15.19 11.64 -6.51
N GLU A 330 -14.65 10.77 -7.38
CA GLU A 330 -14.68 9.31 -7.29
C GLU A 330 -13.61 8.76 -8.25
N ASP A 331 -13.60 7.46 -8.49
CA ASP A 331 -12.75 6.77 -9.47
C ASP A 331 -12.83 7.44 -10.85
N PHE A 332 -11.69 7.96 -11.33
CA PHE A 332 -11.52 8.54 -12.67
C PHE A 332 -12.55 9.62 -13.08
N CYS A 333 -13.15 10.31 -12.11
CA CYS A 333 -14.00 11.47 -12.38
C CYS A 333 -13.19 12.64 -12.94
N TYR A 334 -13.89 13.65 -13.47
CA TYR A 334 -13.33 14.85 -14.09
C TYR A 334 -12.64 14.60 -15.45
N GLU A 335 -12.92 13.49 -16.15
CA GLU A 335 -12.42 13.29 -17.54
C GLU A 335 -12.85 14.48 -18.42
N ASN A 336 -14.05 15.00 -18.15
CA ASN A 336 -14.43 16.35 -18.49
C ASN A 336 -14.72 17.14 -17.20
N ALA A 337 -13.78 18.00 -16.79
CA ALA A 337 -13.93 18.81 -15.57
C ALA A 337 -14.99 19.93 -15.68
N PHE A 338 -15.41 20.33 -16.88
CA PHE A 338 -16.28 21.50 -17.05
C PHE A 338 -17.68 21.33 -16.43
N PRO A 339 -18.42 20.22 -16.64
CA PRO A 339 -19.69 19.96 -15.96
C PRO A 339 -19.59 20.04 -14.43
N TRP A 340 -18.54 19.48 -13.85
CA TRP A 340 -18.29 19.54 -12.41
C TRP A 340 -18.18 20.98 -11.92
N PHE A 341 -17.24 21.73 -12.48
CA PHE A 341 -16.97 23.09 -12.03
C PHE A 341 -18.11 24.07 -12.33
N VAL A 342 -18.83 23.93 -13.46
CA VAL A 342 -20.00 24.77 -13.74
C VAL A 342 -21.11 24.55 -12.71
N ASN A 343 -21.38 23.29 -12.34
CA ASN A 343 -22.40 22.99 -11.37
C ASN A 343 -21.96 23.35 -9.93
N MET A 344 -20.72 23.10 -9.56
CA MET A 344 -20.20 23.53 -8.26
C MET A 344 -20.19 25.05 -8.11
N ASP A 345 -19.85 25.81 -9.16
CA ASP A 345 -19.90 27.27 -9.14
C ASP A 345 -21.32 27.78 -8.83
N LYS A 346 -22.33 27.22 -9.51
CA LYS A 346 -23.75 27.51 -9.27
C LYS A 346 -24.18 27.10 -7.87
N LEU A 347 -23.79 25.91 -7.43
CA LEU A 347 -24.17 25.35 -6.14
C LEU A 347 -23.64 26.22 -5.00
N ILE A 348 -22.34 26.53 -5.01
CA ILE A 348 -21.71 27.41 -4.03
C ILE A 348 -22.42 28.77 -3.99
N HIS A 349 -22.71 29.34 -5.17
CA HIS A 349 -23.40 30.62 -5.26
C HIS A 349 -24.79 30.60 -4.60
N TYR A 350 -25.66 29.67 -5.01
CA TYR A 350 -27.04 29.63 -4.54
C TYR A 350 -27.17 29.13 -3.10
N VAL A 351 -26.32 28.19 -2.65
CA VAL A 351 -26.25 27.78 -1.25
C VAL A 351 -25.87 28.95 -0.35
N ASN A 352 -24.92 29.79 -0.76
CA ASN A 352 -24.51 30.95 0.02
C ASN A 352 -25.54 32.08 -0.01
N LEU A 353 -26.36 32.20 -1.07
CA LEU A 353 -27.51 33.10 -1.11
C LEU A 353 -28.64 32.65 -0.20
N ASP A 354 -28.94 31.34 -0.18
CA ASP A 354 -29.89 30.73 0.75
C ASP A 354 -29.43 30.92 2.20
N GLY A 355 -28.15 30.65 2.47
CA GLY A 355 -27.47 31.02 3.70
C GLY A 355 -27.74 30.10 4.89
N ARG A 356 -28.51 29.01 4.77
CA ARG A 356 -28.66 27.98 5.82
C ARG A 356 -27.31 27.33 6.18
N VAL A 357 -26.45 27.13 5.19
CA VAL A 357 -25.06 26.71 5.35
C VAL A 357 -24.14 27.63 4.54
N ASN A 358 -22.83 27.52 4.71
CA ASN A 358 -21.82 28.21 3.91
C ASN A 358 -20.98 27.19 3.13
N ALA A 359 -20.83 27.37 1.83
CA ALA A 359 -20.05 26.48 0.96
C ALA A 359 -18.96 27.26 0.21
N PHE A 360 -17.79 26.64 0.01
CA PHE A 360 -16.69 27.22 -0.75
C PHE A 360 -15.74 26.13 -1.24
N TYR A 361 -15.04 26.39 -2.34
CA TYR A 361 -13.95 25.53 -2.79
C TYR A 361 -12.86 25.46 -1.73
N SER A 362 -12.38 24.25 -1.46
CA SER A 362 -11.38 23.98 -0.44
C SER A 362 -10.41 22.88 -0.87
N THR A 363 -9.40 22.66 -0.04
CA THR A 363 -8.53 21.48 -0.03
C THR A 363 -8.52 20.84 1.37
N PRO A 364 -7.99 19.62 1.54
CA PRO A 364 -7.80 19.00 2.84
C PRO A 364 -6.90 19.83 3.77
N SER A 365 -5.88 20.50 3.23
CA SER A 365 -5.03 21.41 4.02
C SER A 365 -5.82 22.59 4.59
N MET A 366 -6.68 23.22 3.77
CA MET A 366 -7.57 24.29 4.23
C MET A 366 -8.60 23.80 5.26
N TYR A 367 -9.07 22.56 5.12
CA TYR A 367 -9.96 21.93 6.09
C TYR A 367 -9.25 21.70 7.43
N THR A 368 -8.03 21.16 7.41
CA THR A 368 -7.19 20.96 8.59
C THR A 368 -6.89 22.30 9.29
N ASP A 369 -6.57 23.36 8.55
CA ASP A 369 -6.35 24.69 9.11
C ASP A 369 -7.61 25.21 9.84
N ALA A 370 -8.80 25.01 9.25
CA ALA A 370 -10.07 25.39 9.87
C ALA A 370 -10.40 24.55 11.11
N LYS A 371 -10.07 23.26 11.11
CA LYS A 371 -10.23 22.36 12.27
C LYS A 371 -9.30 22.74 13.41
N HIS A 372 -8.06 23.04 13.11
CA HIS A 372 -7.08 23.51 14.09
C HIS A 372 -7.51 24.84 14.72
N ALA A 373 -8.10 25.75 13.93
CA ALA A 373 -8.59 27.04 14.42
C ALA A 373 -9.88 26.94 15.29
N ALA A 374 -10.62 25.83 15.24
CA ALA A 374 -11.92 25.69 15.88
C ALA A 374 -11.88 25.52 17.42
N ASN A 375 -10.69 25.44 18.03
CA ASN A 375 -10.50 25.24 19.48
C ASN A 375 -11.30 24.04 20.05
N VAL A 376 -11.30 22.93 19.31
CA VAL A 376 -11.96 21.67 19.68
C VAL A 376 -10.93 20.72 20.30
N THR A 377 -11.33 19.98 21.33
CA THR A 377 -10.51 18.88 21.88
C THR A 377 -10.82 17.60 21.11
N TRP A 378 -9.77 16.93 20.62
CA TRP A 378 -9.89 15.72 19.81
C TRP A 378 -9.66 14.46 20.64
N THR A 379 -10.35 13.38 20.28
CA THR A 379 -10.01 12.05 20.81
C THR A 379 -8.67 11.58 20.26
N THR A 380 -8.09 10.56 20.90
CA THR A 380 -6.77 10.02 20.56
C THR A 380 -6.85 8.53 20.21
N LYS A 381 -5.96 8.05 19.33
CA LYS A 381 -5.81 6.61 18.99
C LYS A 381 -4.33 6.25 18.79
N THR A 382 -3.92 5.03 19.13
CA THR A 382 -2.50 4.61 19.20
C THR A 382 -2.14 3.38 18.37
N ASP A 383 -3.12 2.60 17.94
CA ASP A 383 -2.98 1.35 17.17
C ASP A 383 -3.25 1.57 15.67
N ASP A 384 -3.44 0.50 14.90
CA ASP A 384 -3.71 0.53 13.47
C ASP A 384 -5.22 0.41 13.15
N TRP A 385 -5.55 0.26 11.87
CA TRP A 385 -6.91 0.13 11.36
C TRP A 385 -7.09 -1.20 10.60
N PHE A 386 -6.38 -2.24 11.02
CA PHE A 386 -6.48 -3.58 10.45
C PHE A 386 -7.17 -4.57 11.41
N PRO A 387 -7.83 -5.62 10.87
CA PRO A 387 -8.18 -5.80 9.46
C PRO A 387 -9.39 -4.93 9.03
N TYR A 388 -9.50 -4.65 7.74
CA TYR A 388 -10.66 -3.96 7.16
C TYR A 388 -11.79 -4.95 6.82
N CYS A 389 -13.03 -4.53 7.07
CA CYS A 389 -14.26 -5.21 6.66
C CYS A 389 -15.29 -4.16 6.24
N ASP A 390 -15.80 -4.27 5.03
CA ASP A 390 -16.82 -3.36 4.45
C ASP A 390 -18.25 -3.85 4.69
N GLY A 391 -18.42 -4.96 5.41
CA GLY A 391 -19.67 -5.68 5.47
C GLY A 391 -20.62 -5.31 6.60
N SER A 392 -21.55 -4.39 6.37
CA SER A 392 -22.76 -4.28 7.19
C SER A 392 -23.89 -5.14 6.62
N ALA A 393 -24.52 -6.01 7.43
CA ALA A 393 -25.75 -6.66 7.05
C ALA A 393 -26.89 -5.64 7.02
N THR A 394 -27.10 -4.96 5.89
CA THR A 394 -28.19 -3.98 5.71
C THR A 394 -29.39 -4.66 5.05
N TYR A 395 -30.49 -4.73 5.80
CA TYR A 395 -31.80 -5.06 5.24
C TYR A 395 -32.33 -3.84 4.47
N ASP A 396 -32.47 -3.98 3.15
CA ASP A 396 -33.18 -3.04 2.29
C ASP A 396 -34.69 -3.36 2.29
N PRO A 397 -35.52 -2.53 2.95
CA PRO A 397 -36.96 -2.73 3.01
C PRO A 397 -37.68 -2.43 1.69
N SER A 398 -37.05 -1.70 0.75
CA SER A 398 -37.65 -1.35 -0.55
C SER A 398 -37.60 -2.51 -1.55
N THR A 399 -36.59 -3.38 -1.42
CA THR A 399 -36.44 -4.58 -2.24
C THR A 399 -36.66 -5.88 -1.48
N ALA A 400 -36.89 -5.82 -0.16
CA ALA A 400 -36.87 -6.96 0.76
C ALA A 400 -35.58 -7.81 0.62
N ARG A 401 -34.45 -7.15 0.33
CA ARG A 401 -33.13 -7.77 0.18
C ARG A 401 -32.30 -7.51 1.43
N ILE A 402 -31.45 -8.46 1.78
CA ILE A 402 -30.31 -8.20 2.65
C ILE A 402 -29.17 -7.93 1.67
N ASP A 403 -28.60 -6.72 1.70
CA ASP A 403 -27.41 -6.41 0.92
C ASP A 403 -26.24 -7.27 1.44
N THR A 404 -25.51 -7.88 0.52
CA THR A 404 -24.96 -9.24 0.65
C THR A 404 -23.63 -9.35 1.39
N ASN A 405 -23.30 -8.42 2.28
CA ASN A 405 -22.21 -8.62 3.21
C ASN A 405 -22.78 -9.02 4.57
N ASP A 406 -22.95 -10.33 4.76
CA ASP A 406 -23.38 -11.00 5.99
C ASP A 406 -22.39 -10.83 7.17
N GLY A 407 -21.59 -9.77 7.19
CA GLY A 407 -20.49 -9.55 8.14
C GLY A 407 -19.24 -10.41 7.89
N HIS A 408 -19.22 -11.20 6.82
CA HIS A 408 -18.11 -12.13 6.48
C HIS A 408 -17.22 -11.66 5.32
N ALA A 409 -17.04 -10.35 5.19
CA ALA A 409 -16.24 -9.71 4.14
C ALA A 409 -14.91 -9.17 4.70
N GLN A 410 -14.14 -9.97 5.46
CA GLN A 410 -12.82 -9.51 5.93
C GLN A 410 -11.79 -9.47 4.79
N TRP A 411 -11.22 -8.30 4.53
CA TRP A 411 -10.24 -8.05 3.47
C TRP A 411 -8.84 -8.49 3.95
N THR A 412 -8.68 -9.78 4.23
CA THR A 412 -7.38 -10.36 4.64
C THR A 412 -6.83 -11.33 3.60
N GLY A 413 -7.57 -11.60 2.51
CA GLY A 413 -7.10 -12.41 1.39
C GLY A 413 -5.94 -11.75 0.64
N TYR A 414 -6.02 -10.43 0.46
CA TYR A 414 -4.98 -9.67 -0.24
C TYR A 414 -3.64 -9.65 0.49
N PHE A 415 -3.60 -9.99 1.79
CA PHE A 415 -2.34 -10.20 2.50
C PHE A 415 -1.49 -11.30 1.85
N THR A 416 -2.11 -12.25 1.12
CA THR A 416 -1.42 -13.36 0.45
C THR A 416 -1.58 -13.37 -1.08
N SER A 417 -2.64 -12.78 -1.63
CA SER A 417 -2.92 -12.76 -3.08
C SER A 417 -1.69 -12.39 -3.91
N ARG A 418 -1.44 -13.15 -4.98
CA ARG A 418 -0.26 -13.00 -5.87
C ARG A 418 1.09 -13.01 -5.12
N ALA A 419 1.30 -13.99 -4.23
CA ALA A 419 2.54 -14.14 -3.45
C ALA A 419 3.86 -14.05 -4.28
N ALA A 420 3.86 -14.53 -5.52
CA ALA A 420 5.02 -14.41 -6.42
C ALA A 420 5.35 -12.95 -6.76
N LEU A 421 4.34 -12.10 -7.02
CA LEU A 421 4.53 -10.67 -7.25
C LEU A 421 5.02 -9.97 -5.98
N LYS A 422 4.43 -10.27 -4.81
CA LYS A 422 4.90 -9.77 -3.52
C LYS A 422 6.38 -10.09 -3.27
N ARG A 423 6.81 -11.33 -3.58
CA ARG A 423 8.22 -11.74 -3.50
C ARG A 423 9.10 -10.97 -4.50
N ASN A 424 8.62 -10.77 -5.72
CA ASN A 424 9.34 -10.01 -6.74
C ASN A 424 9.57 -8.55 -6.30
N VAL A 425 8.55 -7.89 -5.74
CA VAL A 425 8.67 -6.52 -5.18
C VAL A 425 9.76 -6.47 -4.09
N ARG A 426 9.81 -7.42 -3.16
CA ARG A 426 10.86 -7.45 -2.11
C ARG A 426 12.27 -7.69 -2.67
N ALA A 427 12.39 -8.54 -3.69
CA ALA A 427 13.66 -8.79 -4.36
C ALA A 427 14.14 -7.54 -5.11
N ALA A 428 13.24 -6.88 -5.86
CA ALA A 428 13.50 -5.63 -6.55
C ALA A 428 13.88 -4.49 -5.58
N SER A 429 13.20 -4.37 -4.43
CA SER A 429 13.52 -3.40 -3.38
C SER A 429 14.96 -3.56 -2.87
N SER A 430 15.35 -4.79 -2.54
CA SER A 430 16.72 -5.10 -2.10
C SER A 430 17.77 -4.81 -3.19
N LEU A 431 17.41 -5.09 -4.44
CA LEU A 431 18.26 -4.82 -5.61
C LEU A 431 18.44 -3.31 -5.82
N LEU A 432 17.38 -2.51 -5.72
CA LEU A 432 17.44 -1.06 -5.86
C LEU A 432 18.36 -0.44 -4.82
N GLN A 433 18.26 -0.87 -3.56
CA GLN A 433 19.16 -0.41 -2.49
C GLN A 433 20.63 -0.69 -2.82
N SER A 434 20.93 -1.92 -3.27
CA SER A 434 22.29 -2.32 -3.64
C SER A 434 22.82 -1.56 -4.85
N CYS A 435 21.95 -1.34 -5.84
CA CYS A 435 22.21 -0.62 -7.08
C CYS A 435 22.56 0.84 -6.83
N ARG A 436 21.80 1.53 -5.97
CA ARG A 436 22.08 2.92 -5.56
C ARG A 436 23.39 3.04 -4.79
N GLN A 437 23.64 2.15 -3.83
CA GLN A 437 24.89 2.15 -3.05
C GLN A 437 26.11 1.95 -3.95
N LEU A 438 26.08 0.96 -4.85
CA LEU A 438 27.18 0.70 -5.77
C LEU A 438 27.38 1.81 -6.79
N GLY A 439 26.31 2.43 -7.29
CA GLY A 439 26.40 3.61 -8.16
C GLY A 439 27.10 4.78 -7.46
N LEU A 440 26.78 5.04 -6.20
CA LEU A 440 27.46 6.06 -5.39
C LEU A 440 28.96 5.73 -5.19
N LEU A 441 29.27 4.48 -4.84
CA LEU A 441 30.66 4.03 -4.64
C LEU A 441 31.49 4.13 -5.93
N GLN A 442 30.91 3.74 -7.07
CA GLN A 442 31.54 3.88 -8.38
C GLN A 442 31.86 5.35 -8.70
N HIS A 443 30.90 6.25 -8.46
CA HIS A 443 31.11 7.68 -8.68
C HIS A 443 32.23 8.25 -7.79
N ALA A 444 32.22 7.90 -6.50
CA ALA A 444 33.25 8.31 -5.55
C ALA A 444 34.64 7.77 -5.96
N HIS A 445 34.71 6.54 -6.47
CA HIS A 445 35.95 5.96 -6.98
C HIS A 445 36.47 6.68 -8.24
N ALA A 446 35.58 7.06 -9.16
CA ALA A 446 35.94 7.72 -10.42
C ALA A 446 36.36 9.19 -10.26
N SER A 447 35.71 9.93 -9.35
CA SER A 447 35.84 11.39 -9.27
C SER A 447 37.17 11.89 -8.70
N LYS A 448 37.95 11.07 -7.96
CA LYS A 448 39.22 11.41 -7.26
C LYS A 448 39.18 12.63 -6.31
N ASP A 449 38.18 13.48 -6.39
CA ASP A 449 37.89 14.60 -5.50
C ASP A 449 36.89 14.17 -4.41
N ALA A 450 37.07 14.73 -3.22
CA ALA A 450 36.26 14.42 -2.05
C ALA A 450 34.79 14.84 -2.24
N TRP A 451 33.90 13.84 -2.28
CA TRP A 451 32.48 13.94 -1.92
C TRP A 451 31.69 15.07 -2.61
N CYS A 452 31.74 15.15 -3.95
CA CYS A 452 30.70 15.86 -4.69
C CYS A 452 29.58 14.85 -5.02
N PRO A 453 28.41 14.91 -4.35
CA PRO A 453 27.28 14.09 -4.77
C PRO A 453 26.92 14.47 -6.21
N PRO A 454 26.66 13.50 -7.10
CA PRO A 454 26.20 13.81 -8.44
C PRO A 454 24.89 14.62 -8.35
N PRO A 455 24.61 15.53 -9.31
CA PRO A 455 23.27 16.09 -9.48
C PRO A 455 22.21 14.98 -9.43
N PHE A 456 20.99 15.27 -8.98
CA PHE A 456 19.91 14.27 -8.90
C PHE A 456 19.74 13.50 -10.23
N GLU A 457 19.88 14.20 -11.36
CA GLU A 457 19.86 13.66 -12.73
C GLU A 457 21.10 12.84 -13.15
N ALA A 458 22.17 12.84 -12.35
CA ALA A 458 23.41 12.10 -12.58
C ALA A 458 23.61 10.93 -11.59
N ALA A 459 22.74 10.77 -10.59
CA ALA A 459 22.69 9.64 -9.65
C ALA A 459 21.87 8.43 -10.17
N VAL A 460 21.76 8.29 -11.50
CA VAL A 460 20.73 7.55 -12.27
C VAL A 460 20.71 6.03 -12.12
N ALA A 461 21.63 5.43 -11.36
CA ALA A 461 21.65 3.97 -11.18
C ALA A 461 20.35 3.50 -10.48
N GLY A 462 19.47 2.87 -11.26
CA GLY A 462 18.21 2.32 -10.77
C GLY A 462 17.00 3.24 -10.83
N SER A 463 17.04 4.37 -11.54
CA SER A 463 15.87 5.25 -11.75
C SER A 463 14.65 4.48 -12.30
N SER A 464 14.84 3.67 -13.34
CA SER A 464 13.79 2.84 -13.91
C SER A 464 13.23 1.80 -12.94
N LEU A 465 14.07 1.24 -12.06
CA LEU A 465 13.64 0.32 -11.01
C LEU A 465 12.91 1.05 -9.88
N TRP A 466 13.33 2.27 -9.55
CA TRP A 466 12.66 3.11 -8.57
C TRP A 466 11.25 3.49 -9.03
N GLU A 467 11.09 3.92 -10.28
CA GLU A 467 9.78 4.16 -10.88
C GLU A 467 8.94 2.88 -10.91
N GLY A 468 9.51 1.75 -11.35
CA GLY A 468 8.82 0.46 -11.38
C GLY A 468 8.37 -0.03 -9.99
N LEU A 469 9.21 0.15 -8.96
CA LEU A 469 8.85 -0.13 -7.57
C LEU A 469 7.81 0.84 -7.04
N GLY A 470 7.89 2.12 -7.41
CA GLY A 470 6.89 3.12 -7.08
C GLY A 470 5.51 2.71 -7.59
N LEU A 471 5.40 2.30 -8.86
CA LEU A 471 4.15 1.75 -9.42
C LEU A 471 3.69 0.51 -8.64
N ALA A 472 4.62 -0.38 -8.31
CA ALA A 472 4.31 -1.62 -7.64
C ALA A 472 3.85 -1.45 -6.17
N GLN A 473 4.00 -0.26 -5.56
CA GLN A 473 3.46 -0.01 -4.22
C GLN A 473 1.97 0.36 -4.24
N HIS A 474 1.38 0.66 -5.41
CA HIS A 474 -0.05 0.98 -5.56
C HIS A 474 -0.93 -0.05 -4.86
N HIS A 475 -2.06 0.41 -4.30
CA HIS A 475 -2.95 -0.43 -3.49
C HIS A 475 -3.66 -1.55 -4.28
N ASP A 476 -3.54 -1.62 -5.61
CA ASP A 476 -3.90 -2.80 -6.42
C ASP A 476 -2.72 -3.59 -7.01
N ALA A 477 -1.49 -3.13 -6.79
CA ALA A 477 -0.29 -3.78 -7.29
C ALA A 477 0.23 -4.85 -6.32
N VAL A 478 0.98 -4.45 -5.28
CA VAL A 478 1.57 -5.38 -4.31
C VAL A 478 0.52 -6.07 -3.43
N SER A 479 -0.65 -5.47 -3.26
CA SER A 479 -1.83 -6.13 -2.66
C SER A 479 -2.30 -7.36 -3.45
N GLY A 480 -2.04 -7.36 -4.76
CA GLY A 480 -2.36 -8.45 -5.67
C GLY A 480 -3.81 -8.46 -6.16
N THR A 481 -4.47 -7.31 -6.15
CA THR A 481 -5.90 -7.17 -6.42
C THR A 481 -6.24 -6.65 -7.83
N SER A 482 -5.25 -6.30 -8.64
CA SER A 482 -5.44 -5.98 -10.06
C SER A 482 -5.84 -7.19 -10.94
N LYS A 483 -6.35 -6.91 -12.15
CA LYS A 483 -6.57 -7.94 -13.18
C LYS A 483 -5.23 -8.55 -13.62
N GLN A 484 -5.27 -9.80 -14.11
CA GLN A 484 -4.05 -10.55 -14.45
C GLN A 484 -3.12 -9.80 -15.40
N HIS A 485 -3.64 -9.22 -16.49
CA HIS A 485 -2.81 -8.51 -17.47
C HIS A 485 -2.14 -7.25 -16.89
N VAL A 486 -2.70 -6.67 -15.83
CA VAL A 486 -2.12 -5.53 -15.10
C VAL A 486 -1.03 -6.02 -14.15
N ALA A 487 -1.25 -7.14 -13.47
CA ALA A 487 -0.20 -7.79 -12.68
C ALA A 487 1.02 -8.19 -13.53
N ASP A 488 0.78 -8.66 -14.75
CA ASP A 488 1.84 -8.97 -15.72
C ASP A 488 2.59 -7.70 -16.15
N ASP A 489 1.88 -6.58 -16.33
CA ASP A 489 2.46 -5.27 -16.64
C ASP A 489 3.39 -4.76 -15.51
N TYR A 490 2.96 -4.84 -14.25
CA TYR A 490 3.82 -4.53 -13.10
C TYR A 490 5.09 -5.39 -13.08
N ALA A 491 4.97 -6.69 -13.35
CA ALA A 491 6.12 -7.58 -13.41
C ALA A 491 7.09 -7.20 -14.52
N VAL A 492 6.60 -6.73 -15.68
CA VAL A 492 7.43 -6.20 -16.77
C VAL A 492 8.19 -4.94 -16.35
N HIS A 493 7.52 -3.98 -15.69
CA HIS A 493 8.18 -2.77 -15.18
C HIS A 493 9.28 -3.09 -14.16
N LEU A 494 8.99 -3.98 -13.21
CA LEU A 494 9.99 -4.45 -12.22
C LEU A 494 11.17 -5.17 -12.89
N GLN A 495 10.91 -6.02 -13.87
CA GLN A 495 11.97 -6.77 -14.55
C GLN A 495 12.88 -5.85 -15.36
N ARG A 496 12.31 -4.92 -16.15
CA ARG A 496 13.10 -3.94 -16.93
C ARG A 496 14.00 -3.10 -16.04
N GLY A 497 13.46 -2.62 -14.91
CA GLY A 497 14.25 -1.89 -13.92
C GLY A 497 15.33 -2.76 -13.27
N SER A 498 14.99 -4.01 -12.95
CA SER A 498 15.92 -4.96 -12.34
C SER A 498 17.10 -5.28 -13.25
N ASP A 499 16.85 -5.50 -14.55
CA ASP A 499 17.90 -5.76 -15.54
C ASP A 499 18.86 -4.57 -15.65
N ALA A 500 18.32 -3.35 -15.71
CA ALA A 500 19.12 -2.12 -15.74
C ALA A 500 19.98 -1.96 -14.48
N CYS A 501 19.42 -2.26 -13.30
CA CYS A 501 20.17 -2.22 -12.05
C CYS A 501 21.25 -3.31 -11.97
N GLN A 502 20.95 -4.54 -12.39
CA GLN A 502 21.92 -5.63 -12.42
C GLN A 502 23.11 -5.29 -13.31
N ALA A 503 22.86 -4.73 -14.51
CA ALA A 503 23.91 -4.28 -15.40
C ALA A 503 24.75 -3.14 -14.78
N SER A 504 24.11 -2.19 -14.11
CA SER A 504 24.79 -1.08 -13.42
C SER A 504 25.66 -1.58 -12.26
N MET A 505 25.14 -2.52 -11.47
CA MET A 505 25.88 -3.15 -10.37
C MET A 505 27.08 -3.95 -10.87
N ALA A 506 26.92 -4.71 -11.95
CA ALA A 506 28.02 -5.44 -12.58
C ALA A 506 29.14 -4.48 -13.01
N GLY A 507 28.80 -3.41 -13.75
CA GLY A 507 29.79 -2.41 -14.19
C GLY A 507 30.45 -1.65 -13.03
N ALA A 508 29.71 -1.37 -11.96
CA ALA A 508 30.28 -0.79 -10.73
C ALA A 508 31.27 -1.74 -10.05
N LEU A 509 30.90 -3.01 -9.88
CA LEU A 509 31.75 -4.01 -9.25
C LEU A 509 32.97 -4.37 -10.11
N GLU A 510 32.87 -4.38 -11.43
CA GLU A 510 34.02 -4.53 -12.34
C GLU A 510 35.08 -3.44 -12.07
N GLN A 511 34.64 -2.17 -12.00
CA GLN A 511 35.54 -1.05 -11.76
C GLN A 511 36.12 -1.05 -10.34
N LEU A 512 35.30 -1.36 -9.34
CA LEU A 512 35.72 -1.35 -7.94
C LEU A 512 36.64 -2.52 -7.60
N SER A 513 36.27 -3.73 -8.02
CA SER A 513 37.02 -4.96 -7.69
C SER A 513 38.20 -5.24 -8.61
N GLY A 514 38.24 -4.62 -9.79
CA GLY A 514 39.20 -4.98 -10.85
C GLY A 514 38.92 -6.35 -11.48
N ALA A 515 37.78 -6.98 -11.16
CA ALA A 515 37.33 -8.17 -11.86
C ALA A 515 37.07 -7.86 -13.34
N GLY A 516 37.29 -8.86 -14.20
CA GLY A 516 36.86 -8.79 -15.60
C GLY A 516 35.33 -8.78 -15.73
N GLN A 517 34.83 -8.98 -16.94
CA GLN A 517 33.39 -8.94 -17.24
C GLN A 517 32.55 -9.79 -16.26
N LEU A 518 31.63 -9.15 -15.54
CA LEU A 518 30.73 -9.77 -14.58
C LEU A 518 29.34 -9.99 -15.18
N VAL A 519 28.71 -11.09 -14.77
CA VAL A 519 27.33 -11.43 -15.13
C VAL A 519 26.54 -11.68 -13.84
N TYR A 520 25.34 -11.10 -13.75
CA TYR A 520 24.43 -11.34 -12.65
C TYR A 520 23.61 -12.60 -12.89
N CYS A 521 23.43 -13.44 -11.87
CA CYS A 521 22.62 -14.67 -11.94
C CYS A 521 21.31 -14.51 -11.15
N PRO A 522 20.19 -14.10 -11.79
CA PRO A 522 18.95 -13.81 -11.09
C PRO A 522 18.15 -15.05 -10.66
N LYS A 523 18.49 -16.24 -11.15
CA LYS A 523 17.73 -17.49 -10.97
C LYS A 523 18.38 -18.50 -10.03
N LEU A 524 19.10 -18.02 -9.02
CA LEU A 524 19.73 -18.90 -8.02
C LEU A 524 18.70 -19.70 -7.20
N ASN A 525 17.48 -19.19 -7.04
CA ASN A 525 16.35 -19.91 -6.42
C ASN A 525 15.92 -21.14 -7.21
N GLU A 526 16.09 -21.13 -8.53
CA GLU A 526 15.83 -22.26 -9.43
C GLU A 526 17.09 -23.11 -9.68
N SER A 527 18.17 -22.85 -8.93
CA SER A 527 19.50 -23.46 -9.14
C SER A 527 20.08 -23.21 -10.54
N ILE A 528 19.81 -22.03 -11.12
CA ILE A 528 20.28 -21.63 -12.46
C ILE A 528 21.25 -20.45 -12.37
N CYS A 529 22.46 -20.64 -12.87
CA CYS A 529 23.43 -19.59 -13.15
C CYS A 529 24.32 -20.02 -14.33
N GLU A 530 24.04 -19.51 -15.53
CA GLU A 530 24.69 -19.99 -16.75
C GLU A 530 26.22 -19.90 -16.69
N ALA A 531 26.75 -18.80 -16.15
CA ALA A 531 28.20 -18.58 -16.03
C ALA A 531 28.90 -19.69 -15.22
N THR A 532 28.31 -20.18 -14.13
CA THR A 532 28.91 -21.20 -13.27
C THR A 532 28.48 -22.62 -13.62
N THR A 533 27.31 -22.79 -14.24
CA THR A 533 26.81 -24.08 -14.73
C THR A 533 27.49 -24.50 -16.04
N LEU A 534 27.93 -23.58 -16.89
CA LEU A 534 28.72 -23.90 -18.09
C LEU A 534 30.23 -23.97 -17.82
N TRP A 535 30.68 -23.46 -16.67
CA TRP A 535 32.07 -23.53 -16.26
C TRP A 535 32.47 -24.94 -15.82
N THR A 536 33.44 -25.53 -16.53
CA THR A 536 33.92 -26.91 -16.28
C THR A 536 35.42 -26.98 -15.95
N GLU A 537 36.22 -26.02 -16.41
CA GLU A 537 37.68 -26.01 -16.29
C GLU A 537 38.21 -24.58 -16.05
N GLY A 538 39.43 -24.46 -15.50
CA GLY A 538 40.06 -23.17 -15.22
C GLY A 538 39.49 -22.46 -13.99
N ASN A 539 39.59 -21.13 -13.98
CA ASN A 539 39.21 -20.28 -12.84
C ASN A 539 38.03 -19.39 -13.21
N ILE A 540 37.08 -19.22 -12.30
CA ILE A 540 36.02 -18.21 -12.41
C ILE A 540 35.95 -17.37 -11.12
N SER A 541 35.75 -16.06 -11.27
CA SER A 541 35.61 -15.15 -10.12
C SER A 541 34.15 -14.98 -9.75
N VAL A 542 33.86 -14.97 -8.45
CA VAL A 542 32.56 -14.68 -7.86
C VAL A 542 32.73 -13.46 -6.96
N VAL A 543 32.10 -12.36 -7.35
CA VAL A 543 32.11 -11.11 -6.59
C VAL A 543 30.80 -11.02 -5.81
N VAL A 544 30.90 -10.78 -4.50
CA VAL A 544 29.76 -10.82 -3.59
C VAL A 544 29.70 -9.50 -2.85
N TYR A 545 28.60 -8.78 -3.01
CA TYR A 545 28.38 -7.49 -2.37
C TYR A 545 27.45 -7.62 -1.15
N ASN A 546 27.82 -6.98 -0.04
CA ASN A 546 27.02 -6.87 1.16
C ASN A 546 26.47 -5.45 1.28
N PRO A 547 25.15 -5.21 1.05
CA PRO A 547 24.56 -3.88 1.15
C PRO A 547 24.33 -3.42 2.60
N LEU A 548 24.53 -4.29 3.59
CA LEU A 548 24.30 -3.96 5.00
C LEU A 548 25.48 -3.17 5.58
N GLY A 549 25.19 -2.23 6.49
CA GLY A 549 26.22 -1.48 7.24
C GLY A 549 26.95 -2.29 8.31
N GLN A 550 26.93 -3.63 8.24
CA GLN A 550 27.55 -4.53 9.21
C GLN A 550 28.24 -5.68 8.47
N GLU A 551 29.36 -6.16 9.03
CA GLU A 551 30.01 -7.38 8.55
C GLU A 551 29.06 -8.57 8.68
N ARG A 552 29.12 -9.49 7.71
CA ARG A 552 28.25 -10.66 7.67
C ARG A 552 29.00 -11.86 7.13
N VAL A 553 28.74 -13.02 7.74
CA VAL A 553 29.08 -14.31 7.15
C VAL A 553 27.80 -14.90 6.57
N GLU A 554 27.86 -15.35 5.31
CA GLU A 554 26.70 -15.91 4.60
C GLU A 554 27.07 -17.18 3.84
N PHE A 555 26.13 -18.14 3.78
CA PHE A 555 26.31 -19.35 2.99
C PHE A 555 25.79 -19.12 1.56
N LEU A 556 26.71 -18.86 0.63
CA LEU A 556 26.39 -18.74 -0.78
C LEU A 556 26.05 -20.10 -1.37
N ARG A 557 24.99 -20.17 -2.18
CA ARG A 557 24.64 -21.36 -2.97
C ARG A 557 24.83 -21.06 -4.45
N ILE A 558 25.84 -21.69 -5.04
CA ILE A 558 26.26 -21.45 -6.43
C ILE A 558 26.10 -22.75 -7.23
N PRO A 559 25.16 -22.82 -8.19
CA PRO A 559 25.06 -23.95 -9.11
C PRO A 559 26.34 -24.11 -9.92
N ILE A 560 26.87 -25.33 -10.06
CA ILE A 560 28.14 -25.58 -10.75
C ILE A 560 28.03 -26.69 -11.81
N GLY A 561 28.73 -26.49 -12.93
CA GLY A 561 28.86 -27.47 -14.02
C GLY A 561 30.05 -28.40 -13.90
N ALA A 562 31.13 -27.93 -13.27
CA ALA A 562 32.34 -28.71 -13.07
C ALA A 562 31.99 -30.06 -12.40
N SER A 563 32.41 -31.18 -13.03
CA SER A 563 32.17 -32.55 -12.55
C SER A 563 33.26 -33.04 -11.60
N GLY A 564 34.43 -32.41 -11.61
CA GLY A 564 35.55 -32.70 -10.71
C GLY A 564 35.41 -32.07 -9.32
N GLY A 565 36.53 -32.04 -8.59
CA GLY A 565 36.66 -31.27 -7.36
C GLY A 565 36.72 -29.77 -7.65
N VAL A 566 36.12 -28.96 -6.79
CA VAL A 566 36.17 -27.50 -6.84
C VAL A 566 36.88 -26.99 -5.59
N SER A 567 37.74 -25.99 -5.74
CA SER A 567 38.33 -25.25 -4.61
C SER A 567 37.86 -23.81 -4.62
N VAL A 568 37.75 -23.20 -3.44
CA VAL A 568 37.38 -21.79 -3.27
C VAL A 568 38.51 -21.07 -2.58
N ILE A 569 38.98 -19.99 -3.19
CA ILE A 569 40.10 -19.18 -2.70
C ILE A 569 39.62 -17.74 -2.58
N ASP A 570 39.86 -17.12 -1.43
CA ASP A 570 39.66 -15.68 -1.28
C ASP A 570 40.72 -14.92 -2.07
N ALA A 571 40.31 -14.07 -3.02
CA ALA A 571 41.22 -13.42 -3.95
C ALA A 571 42.04 -12.28 -3.32
N THR A 572 41.70 -11.87 -2.09
CA THR A 572 42.42 -10.80 -1.36
C THR A 572 43.46 -11.40 -0.44
N THR A 573 43.08 -12.43 0.32
CA THR A 573 43.95 -13.07 1.33
C THR A 573 44.71 -14.28 0.79
N PHE A 574 44.32 -14.80 -0.37
CA PHE A 574 44.82 -16.04 -0.97
C PHE A 574 44.65 -17.28 -0.07
N GLN A 575 43.70 -17.23 0.87
CA GLN A 575 43.39 -18.34 1.77
C GLN A 575 42.27 -19.24 1.21
N CYS A 576 42.33 -20.53 1.57
CA CYS A 576 41.23 -21.45 1.27
C CYS A 576 39.97 -21.00 2.03
N VAL A 577 38.82 -21.02 1.35
CA VAL A 577 37.51 -20.79 1.97
C VAL A 577 36.80 -22.13 2.12
N GLU A 578 36.17 -22.35 3.27
CA GLU A 578 35.41 -23.57 3.52
C GLU A 578 34.21 -23.66 2.57
N ALA A 579 34.09 -24.81 1.90
CA ALA A 579 33.03 -25.05 0.93
C ALA A 579 32.64 -26.53 0.86
N GLN A 580 31.38 -26.76 0.48
CA GLN A 580 30.80 -28.08 0.35
C GLN A 580 30.04 -28.19 -0.97
N ILE A 581 30.22 -29.31 -1.68
CA ILE A 581 29.42 -29.65 -2.85
C ILE A 581 28.27 -30.52 -2.40
N VAL A 582 27.05 -30.09 -2.73
CA VAL A 582 25.79 -30.77 -2.42
C VAL A 582 25.05 -31.12 -3.71
N ALA A 583 24.31 -32.21 -3.69
CA ALA A 583 23.41 -32.59 -4.78
C ALA A 583 22.08 -31.85 -4.65
N GLU A 584 21.62 -31.27 -5.76
CA GLU A 584 20.27 -30.73 -5.87
C GLU A 584 19.26 -31.86 -6.12
N SER A 585 18.02 -31.68 -5.67
CA SER A 585 16.93 -32.65 -5.88
C SER A 585 16.66 -32.90 -7.37
N THR A 586 16.87 -31.90 -8.21
CA THR A 586 16.70 -31.89 -9.67
C THR A 586 17.85 -32.55 -10.45
N GLY A 587 18.92 -32.99 -9.78
CA GLY A 587 20.05 -33.69 -10.40
C GLY A 587 21.29 -32.82 -10.70
N GLY A 588 21.25 -31.53 -10.39
CA GLY A 588 22.40 -30.63 -10.47
C GLY A 588 23.34 -30.71 -9.24
N ARG A 589 24.48 -30.01 -9.31
CA ARG A 589 25.42 -29.82 -8.19
C ARG A 589 25.42 -28.35 -7.79
N THR A 590 25.44 -28.10 -6.49
CA THR A 590 25.56 -26.75 -5.92
C THR A 590 26.76 -26.71 -4.99
N LEU A 591 27.55 -25.64 -5.10
CA LEU A 591 28.62 -25.30 -4.19
C LEU A 591 28.05 -24.38 -3.10
N ALA A 592 28.10 -24.84 -1.85
CA ALA A 592 27.84 -24.05 -0.66
C ALA A 592 29.17 -23.45 -0.16
N VAL A 593 29.27 -22.13 -0.06
CA VAL A 593 30.49 -21.41 0.34
C VAL A 593 30.19 -20.52 1.55
N GLU A 594 30.99 -20.63 2.61
CA GLU A 594 30.90 -19.71 3.76
C GLU A 594 31.66 -18.40 3.44
N ALA A 595 30.95 -17.38 3.01
CA ALA A 595 31.53 -16.11 2.58
C ALA A 595 31.51 -15.07 3.71
N ALA A 596 32.69 -14.60 4.10
CA ALA A 596 32.86 -13.45 4.98
C ALA A 596 32.86 -12.13 4.18
N LEU A 597 31.91 -11.25 4.50
CA LEU A 597 31.64 -10.03 3.74
C LEU A 597 31.82 -8.79 4.64
N PRO A 598 32.60 -7.79 4.21
CA PRO A 598 32.73 -6.53 4.93
C PRO A 598 31.41 -5.74 4.93
N ALA A 599 31.26 -4.81 5.88
CA ALA A 599 30.14 -3.88 5.91
C ALA A 599 30.13 -2.98 4.66
N THR A 600 28.99 -2.88 3.98
CA THR A 600 28.78 -2.05 2.77
C THR A 600 29.93 -2.19 1.77
N GLY A 601 30.36 -3.43 1.53
CA GLY A 601 31.54 -3.75 0.73
C GLY A 601 31.40 -5.06 -0.01
N TYR A 602 32.46 -5.45 -0.72
CA TYR A 602 32.48 -6.67 -1.50
C TYR A 602 33.67 -7.57 -1.13
N SER A 603 33.50 -8.87 -1.39
CA SER A 603 34.56 -9.87 -1.36
C SER A 603 34.65 -10.55 -2.73
N VAL A 604 35.85 -10.96 -3.13
CA VAL A 604 36.09 -11.66 -4.40
C VAL A 604 36.60 -13.07 -4.10
N TYR A 605 35.91 -14.07 -4.61
CA TYR A 605 36.28 -15.48 -4.48
C TYR A 605 36.65 -16.05 -5.85
N THR A 606 37.75 -16.79 -5.94
CA THR A 606 38.13 -17.54 -7.13
C THR A 606 37.74 -19.00 -6.95
N LEU A 607 36.87 -19.49 -7.82
CA LEU A 607 36.57 -20.92 -7.93
C LEU A 607 37.54 -21.56 -8.91
N VAL A 608 38.11 -22.71 -8.54
CA VAL A 608 39.08 -23.45 -9.36
C VAL A 608 38.59 -24.88 -9.57
N ALA A 609 38.39 -25.26 -10.84
CA ALA A 609 38.01 -26.61 -11.21
C ALA A 609 39.23 -27.52 -11.31
N GLY A 610 39.16 -28.72 -10.72
CA GLY A 610 40.24 -29.70 -10.80
C GLY A 610 41.48 -29.40 -9.94
N ALA A 611 41.39 -28.45 -8.99
CA ALA A 611 42.48 -28.12 -8.08
C ALA A 611 42.95 -29.32 -7.24
N GLY A 612 44.23 -29.26 -6.80
CA GLY A 612 44.86 -30.26 -5.94
C GLY A 612 44.13 -30.45 -4.60
N PRO A 613 44.54 -31.43 -3.76
CA PRO A 613 43.84 -31.74 -2.51
C PRO A 613 43.81 -30.59 -1.49
N GLN A 614 44.71 -29.61 -1.63
CA GLN A 614 44.75 -28.41 -0.80
C GLN A 614 43.64 -27.44 -1.24
N CYS A 615 42.73 -27.08 -0.32
CA CYS A 615 41.52 -26.25 -0.54
C CYS A 615 40.32 -26.92 -1.23
N ARG A 616 40.33 -28.24 -1.48
CA ARG A 616 39.22 -28.92 -2.15
C ARG A 616 37.95 -28.93 -1.29
N ALA A 617 36.84 -28.48 -1.86
CA ALA A 617 35.52 -28.51 -1.23
C ALA A 617 35.11 -29.95 -0.89
N ALA A 618 34.48 -30.14 0.27
CA ALA A 618 33.97 -31.43 0.69
C ALA A 618 32.83 -31.88 -0.24
N ASP A 619 32.95 -33.04 -0.87
CA ASP A 619 31.94 -33.53 -1.80
C ASP A 619 30.97 -34.49 -1.10
N THR A 620 29.73 -34.04 -0.96
CA THR A 620 28.61 -34.82 -0.42
C THR A 620 27.49 -35.02 -1.45
N SER A 621 27.77 -34.72 -2.72
CA SER A 621 26.79 -34.84 -3.80
C SER A 621 26.52 -36.29 -4.23
N GLU A 622 27.34 -37.25 -3.80
CA GLU A 622 27.01 -38.68 -3.92
C GLU A 622 25.77 -39.01 -3.08
N ARG A 623 24.63 -39.23 -3.76
CA ARG A 623 23.41 -39.73 -3.12
C ARG A 623 23.63 -41.17 -2.66
N ARG A 624 24.07 -41.36 -1.41
CA ARG A 624 24.04 -42.68 -0.77
C ARG A 624 22.67 -42.93 -0.16
N LEU A 625 22.06 -44.06 -0.51
CA LEU A 625 20.92 -44.61 0.23
C LEU A 625 21.42 -45.00 1.63
N VAL A 626 21.21 -44.13 2.61
CA VAL A 626 21.48 -44.43 4.02
C VAL A 626 20.28 -45.23 4.54
N SER A 627 20.54 -46.40 5.13
CA SER A 627 19.49 -47.16 5.81
C SER A 627 18.88 -46.32 6.96
N PRO A 628 17.60 -46.51 7.35
CA PRO A 628 16.90 -45.67 8.33
C PRO A 628 17.45 -45.71 9.77
N SER A 629 18.63 -46.28 10.00
CA SER A 629 19.28 -46.41 11.31
C SER A 629 19.99 -45.14 11.78
N GLY A 630 19.83 -44.02 11.07
CA GLY A 630 20.42 -42.72 11.41
C GLY A 630 19.70 -41.99 12.54
N SER A 631 20.42 -41.13 13.24
CA SER A 631 19.85 -40.13 14.16
C SER A 631 18.72 -39.36 13.47
N ASN A 632 17.53 -39.30 14.07
CA ASN A 632 16.39 -38.49 13.61
C ASN A 632 16.59 -36.98 13.86
N SER A 633 17.84 -36.52 13.83
CA SER A 633 18.20 -35.14 14.12
C SER A 633 19.38 -34.67 13.27
N ILE A 634 19.32 -33.41 12.86
CA ILE A 634 20.37 -32.67 12.14
C ILE A 634 20.85 -31.58 13.10
N GLN A 635 22.16 -31.32 13.16
CA GLN A 635 22.71 -30.35 14.10
C GLN A 635 23.97 -29.66 13.59
N ASN A 636 24.23 -28.47 14.12
CA ASN A 636 25.50 -27.77 14.02
C ASN A 636 26.01 -27.39 15.43
N ALA A 637 26.93 -26.43 15.53
CA ALA A 637 27.45 -25.96 16.81
C ALA A 637 26.39 -25.25 17.69
N MET A 638 25.35 -24.68 17.08
CA MET A 638 24.39 -23.77 17.72
C MET A 638 23.01 -24.39 17.93
N LEU A 639 22.53 -25.17 16.96
CA LEU A 639 21.17 -25.69 16.89
C LEU A 639 21.17 -27.19 16.62
N ARG A 640 20.19 -27.88 17.19
CA ARG A 640 19.82 -29.25 16.83
C ARG A 640 18.33 -29.29 16.50
N VAL A 641 18.02 -29.79 15.32
CA VAL A 641 16.67 -29.98 14.79
C VAL A 641 16.35 -31.46 14.88
N VAL A 642 15.26 -31.80 15.57
CA VAL A 642 14.76 -33.18 15.67
C VAL A 642 13.54 -33.32 14.78
N VAL A 643 13.52 -34.38 13.98
CA VAL A 643 12.44 -34.73 13.07
C VAL A 643 11.73 -35.97 13.62
N ASP A 644 10.41 -36.00 13.53
CA ASP A 644 9.64 -37.19 13.84
C ASP A 644 9.86 -38.22 12.72
N PRO A 645 10.41 -39.42 13.02
CA PRO A 645 10.68 -40.42 11.99
C PRO A 645 9.41 -41.04 11.38
N ALA A 646 8.25 -40.89 12.01
CA ALA A 646 6.97 -41.38 11.49
C ALA A 646 6.36 -40.39 10.48
N THR A 647 6.45 -39.09 10.74
CA THR A 647 5.80 -38.04 9.92
C THR A 647 6.77 -37.23 9.07
N ASN A 648 8.08 -37.36 9.29
CA ASN A 648 9.12 -36.49 8.73
C ASN A 648 8.93 -34.99 9.04
N GLN A 649 8.11 -34.64 10.03
CA GLN A 649 7.87 -33.27 10.44
C GLN A 649 8.82 -32.83 11.55
N LEU A 650 9.01 -31.52 11.68
CA LEU A 650 9.71 -30.93 12.82
C LEU A 650 9.05 -31.40 14.13
N ALA A 651 9.87 -31.88 15.07
CA ALA A 651 9.41 -32.36 16.38
C ALA A 651 9.97 -31.53 17.54
N ALA A 652 11.23 -31.08 17.41
CA ALA A 652 11.86 -30.21 18.39
C ALA A 652 12.99 -29.38 17.80
N LEU A 653 13.20 -28.21 18.39
CA LEU A 653 14.35 -27.35 18.16
C LEU A 653 15.10 -27.15 19.48
N GLU A 654 16.37 -27.57 19.51
CA GLU A 654 17.26 -27.38 20.63
C GLU A 654 18.29 -26.29 20.32
N ASN A 655 18.31 -25.24 21.15
CA ASN A 655 19.38 -24.26 21.18
C ASN A 655 20.47 -24.75 22.12
N LYS A 656 21.59 -25.21 21.54
CA LYS A 656 22.70 -25.83 22.26
C LYS A 656 23.47 -24.84 23.13
N LYS A 657 23.47 -23.56 22.78
CA LYS A 657 24.18 -22.51 23.53
C LYS A 657 23.54 -22.24 24.89
N ILE A 658 22.21 -22.22 24.95
CA ILE A 658 21.46 -21.97 26.20
C ILE A 658 20.87 -23.25 26.81
N GLY A 659 21.08 -24.40 26.17
CA GLY A 659 20.59 -25.71 26.62
C GLY A 659 19.05 -25.81 26.66
N LYS A 660 18.34 -25.05 25.81
CA LYS A 660 16.87 -25.07 25.78
C LYS A 660 16.34 -25.81 24.58
N THR A 661 15.39 -26.70 24.82
CA THR A 661 14.66 -27.43 23.77
C THR A 661 13.21 -27.00 23.77
N VAL A 662 12.73 -26.58 22.60
CA VAL A 662 11.32 -26.28 22.34
C VAL A 662 10.76 -27.42 21.51
N ARG A 663 9.73 -28.09 22.01
CA ARG A 663 8.95 -29.04 21.22
C ARG A 663 7.98 -28.25 20.37
N MET A 664 7.98 -28.51 19.07
CA MET A 664 7.09 -27.86 18.12
C MET A 664 6.82 -28.80 16.97
N THR A 665 5.60 -28.77 16.46
CA THR A 665 5.18 -29.49 15.28
C THR A 665 4.88 -28.52 14.16
N GLN A 666 5.28 -28.87 12.95
CA GLN A 666 4.99 -28.12 11.74
C GLN A 666 4.16 -29.01 10.83
N TRP A 667 3.02 -28.49 10.39
CA TRP A 667 2.12 -29.19 9.48
C TRP A 667 1.65 -28.24 8.38
N TRP A 668 1.07 -28.80 7.33
CA TRP A 668 0.56 -28.06 6.18
C TRP A 668 -0.94 -28.30 6.05
N GLY A 669 -1.68 -27.22 5.81
CA GLY A 669 -3.12 -27.26 5.59
C GLY A 669 -3.56 -26.14 4.67
N TYR A 670 -4.82 -26.22 4.24
CA TYR A 670 -5.46 -25.20 3.41
C TYR A 670 -6.88 -24.94 3.87
N TYR A 671 -7.35 -23.73 3.66
CA TYR A 671 -8.76 -23.39 3.84
C TYR A 671 -9.50 -23.65 2.52
N ILE A 672 -10.71 -24.21 2.63
CA ILE A 672 -11.62 -24.29 1.48
C ILE A 672 -12.19 -22.89 1.28
N ALA A 673 -12.10 -22.34 0.08
CA ALA A 673 -12.67 -21.03 -0.23
C ALA A 673 -14.20 -21.12 -0.26
N SER A 674 -14.89 -20.24 0.46
CA SER A 674 -16.35 -20.12 0.34
C SER A 674 -16.73 -19.62 -1.05
N ASP A 675 -17.72 -20.28 -1.65
CA ASP A 675 -18.39 -19.88 -2.89
C ASP A 675 -19.62 -18.98 -2.63
N GLY A 676 -19.86 -18.61 -1.37
CA GLY A 676 -20.99 -17.80 -0.95
C GLY A 676 -22.25 -18.59 -0.58
N HIS A 677 -22.28 -19.93 -0.69
CA HIS A 677 -23.46 -20.70 -0.32
C HIS A 677 -23.54 -20.97 1.20
N HIS A 678 -24.67 -20.59 1.80
CA HIS A 678 -25.07 -21.06 3.14
C HIS A 678 -25.79 -22.41 3.03
N GLN A 679 -25.47 -23.37 3.91
CA GLN A 679 -26.12 -24.70 3.92
C GLN A 679 -27.66 -24.64 3.97
N GLU A 680 -28.24 -23.54 4.48
CA GLU A 680 -29.68 -23.36 4.64
C GLU A 680 -30.38 -22.53 3.54
N ALA A 681 -29.63 -21.87 2.64
CA ALA A 681 -30.22 -20.97 1.64
C ALA A 681 -29.71 -21.30 0.22
N ARG A 682 -30.23 -22.39 -0.36
CA ARG A 682 -29.92 -22.86 -1.73
C ARG A 682 -30.31 -21.90 -2.87
N GLU A 683 -30.88 -20.74 -2.58
CA GLU A 683 -31.45 -19.84 -3.59
C GLU A 683 -30.62 -18.57 -3.87
N ARG A 684 -29.54 -18.26 -3.12
CA ARG A 684 -28.75 -17.02 -3.32
C ARG A 684 -27.25 -17.23 -3.03
N LEU A 685 -26.39 -16.60 -3.83
CA LEU A 685 -24.94 -16.53 -3.61
C LEU A 685 -24.65 -15.38 -2.62
N GLY A 686 -24.09 -15.69 -1.45
CA GLY A 686 -23.53 -14.71 -0.51
C GLY A 686 -22.08 -14.35 -0.84
N GLN A 687 -21.38 -13.67 0.08
CA GLN A 687 -19.98 -13.26 -0.09
C GLN A 687 -19.05 -14.45 -0.38
N ALA A 688 -18.27 -14.43 -1.45
CA ALA A 688 -17.26 -15.46 -1.75
C ALA A 688 -15.86 -15.04 -1.29
N SER A 689 -14.93 -16.00 -1.14
CA SER A 689 -13.51 -15.65 -1.01
C SER A 689 -12.95 -15.25 -2.38
N GLY A 690 -12.04 -14.28 -2.41
CA GLY A 690 -11.42 -13.78 -3.64
C GLY A 690 -10.08 -13.10 -3.40
N ALA A 691 -9.66 -12.24 -4.33
CA ALA A 691 -8.38 -11.54 -4.26
C ALA A 691 -8.27 -10.64 -3.00
N TYR A 692 -9.36 -9.97 -2.64
CA TYR A 692 -9.45 -9.09 -1.46
C TYR A 692 -9.81 -9.88 -0.20
N ILE A 693 -10.94 -10.60 -0.27
CA ILE A 693 -11.62 -11.18 0.88
C ILE A 693 -11.18 -12.63 1.12
N PHE A 694 -10.81 -12.93 2.37
CA PHE A 694 -10.58 -14.30 2.82
C PHE A 694 -11.80 -14.78 3.62
N ARG A 695 -12.62 -15.64 2.99
CA ARG A 695 -13.78 -16.28 3.62
C ARG A 695 -13.65 -17.80 3.53
N PRO A 696 -13.21 -18.48 4.60
CA PRO A 696 -13.14 -19.94 4.60
C PRO A 696 -14.54 -20.57 4.67
N ALA A 697 -14.73 -21.70 3.99
CA ALA A 697 -15.88 -22.60 4.14
C ALA A 697 -15.57 -23.70 5.16
N CYS A 698 -16.55 -24.02 6.00
CA CYS A 698 -16.46 -25.12 6.94
C CYS A 698 -16.66 -26.47 6.21
N ALA A 699 -15.89 -27.49 6.57
CA ALA A 699 -16.13 -28.84 6.07
C ALA A 699 -17.45 -29.40 6.63
N GLU A 700 -18.06 -30.38 5.93
CA GLU A 700 -19.30 -31.02 6.39
C GLU A 700 -19.16 -31.54 7.84
N GLY A 701 -19.96 -30.98 8.76
CA GLY A 701 -19.99 -31.36 10.17
C GLY A 701 -19.16 -30.49 11.13
N ASP A 702 -18.40 -29.51 10.63
CA ASP A 702 -17.67 -28.54 11.47
C ASP A 702 -18.55 -27.31 11.80
N VAL A 703 -18.36 -26.73 12.99
CA VAL A 703 -19.03 -25.49 13.45
C VAL A 703 -18.00 -24.35 13.45
N GLU A 704 -18.42 -23.12 13.17
CA GLU A 704 -17.54 -21.95 13.17
C GLU A 704 -16.78 -21.78 14.52
N PRO A 705 -15.49 -21.36 14.49
CA PRO A 705 -14.70 -20.95 13.32
C PRO A 705 -14.18 -22.13 12.48
N CYS A 706 -14.24 -22.01 11.16
CA CYS A 706 -13.80 -23.06 10.23
C CYS A 706 -12.30 -23.34 10.36
N LEU A 707 -11.94 -24.61 10.56
CA LEU A 707 -10.54 -25.05 10.72
C LEU A 707 -9.87 -25.35 9.37
N PRO A 708 -8.53 -25.23 9.25
CA PRO A 708 -7.82 -25.63 8.04
C PRO A 708 -7.94 -27.15 7.81
N THR A 709 -8.09 -27.55 6.55
CA THR A 709 -8.01 -28.95 6.14
C THR A 709 -6.54 -29.38 6.07
N SER A 710 -6.17 -30.46 6.76
CA SER A 710 -4.82 -31.01 6.70
C SER A 710 -4.51 -31.58 5.32
N VAL A 711 -3.31 -31.32 4.79
CA VAL A 711 -2.80 -32.06 3.63
C VAL A 711 -2.44 -33.47 4.11
N ALA A 712 -3.26 -34.47 3.79
CA ALA A 712 -2.90 -35.87 4.06
C ALA A 712 -1.68 -36.23 3.21
N GLU A 713 -0.53 -36.46 3.84
CA GLU A 713 0.60 -37.08 3.14
C GLU A 713 0.17 -38.49 2.72
N SER A 714 0.34 -38.80 1.44
CA SER A 714 0.05 -40.10 0.86
C SER A 714 1.00 -41.17 1.42
N GLY A 715 0.71 -41.64 2.64
CA GLY A 715 1.51 -42.65 3.32
C GLY A 715 0.88 -43.06 4.64
N SER A 716 0.19 -44.20 4.63
CA SER A 716 -0.45 -44.89 5.75
C SER A 716 -1.81 -44.33 6.22
N GLY A 717 -2.84 -45.14 6.01
CA GLY A 717 -4.19 -44.89 6.48
C GLY A 717 -4.27 -44.96 7.99
N ASN A 718 -4.34 -43.79 8.62
CA ASN A 718 -5.20 -43.53 9.78
C ASN A 718 -5.31 -42.01 9.92
N SER A 719 -6.40 -41.43 9.41
CA SER A 719 -6.69 -40.01 9.54
C SER A 719 -7.18 -39.72 10.96
N SER A 720 -6.27 -39.54 11.92
CA SER A 720 -6.60 -38.80 13.13
C SER A 720 -6.31 -37.33 12.89
N ARG A 721 -7.36 -36.49 12.89
CA ARG A 721 -7.23 -35.03 13.00
C ARG A 721 -6.27 -34.74 14.17
N PRO A 722 -5.28 -33.84 14.04
CA PRO A 722 -4.47 -33.45 15.18
C PRO A 722 -5.41 -32.91 16.27
N ASN A 723 -5.25 -33.40 17.50
CA ASN A 723 -5.89 -32.80 18.67
C ASN A 723 -5.31 -31.39 18.81
N THR A 724 -5.98 -30.41 18.22
CA THR A 724 -5.75 -28.99 18.51
C THR A 724 -6.33 -28.75 19.90
N THR A 725 -5.58 -29.10 20.94
CA THR A 725 -5.87 -28.57 22.28
C THR A 725 -5.50 -27.10 22.22
N ILE A 726 -6.51 -26.23 22.11
CA ILE A 726 -6.37 -24.82 22.44
C ILE A 726 -5.98 -24.83 23.93
N LEU A 727 -4.70 -24.56 24.23
CA LEU A 727 -4.32 -24.16 25.58
C LEU A 727 -4.88 -22.75 25.74
N GLU A 728 -5.99 -22.64 26.46
CA GLU A 728 -6.58 -21.37 26.93
C GLU A 728 -5.54 -20.49 27.64
#